data_AF-A0A2W4NRJ4-F1
#
_entry.id   AF-A0A2W4NRJ4-F1
#
_cell.length_a   1.000
_cell.length_b   1.000
_cell.length_c   1.000
_cell.angle_alpha   90.00
_cell.angle_beta   90.00
_cell.angle_gamma   90.00
#
_symmetry.space_group_name_H-M   'P 1'
#
loop_
_entity.id
_entity.type
_entity.pdbx_description
1 polymer ?
#
loop_
_entity_poly.entity_id
_entity_poly.type
_entity_poly.pdbx_seq_one_letter_code
_entity_poly.pdbx_strand_id
1 'polypeptide(L)'
;MFDQYRLTIMTFPQRFDGSNLSLNVLILPQLSTQWNGNPLLDLPLGYPNPASMGVPFAESELALELRLTAGPDGFPKHDPVDAVLPLATQTSFPDAVALYTELQSQFQIKDTVSTADLAEAPKASLKVRKYVAPSYRVAAGFTRPRIPEIVTDDSYHCAIREAKEPNPAFQPSSNEVTWGKVYAYCLRHPLLARRLGLIREATVALDSQLLSLMETEGIFYVTLAQGSSYLDNLAPNEHFNFVRHYAARVPALEAGTARPLFAAALFPVLFGVASPDGNYDQVFIDAAEYDDGFAKVVHTNQPISQNLLVEDDDGFPPVHDIGIRMAWDDERVCEWQNRQLKEREDQPGTGKRLDAPMGVFGYRIDARLQGEAQWRSLTAVQSKGDLQLGPINLGTYTGELAVEVHPMQLDGDQANSEFWLPIYFAQWNGKSLVLPDEDAAALYKTEQAASQAVVLGRLYNPVGLESIPLRYGNIYEFRVRLMDATSGGPELSEEPVYEAQAPVATTHFKRFVQPEPLRMDGLPRVPDEPLDTYFAGDSLTIHRPLLGYPSVVFTGKYADPIPLLQAASDAAQGVGSFGIPDPDVLRVQIDVEVRALDMDNRLSLSGTEPFIHLYRTFRDFPASFDEALSIPLTFVQANVLNFGDPADLGDLGVSQDELDEMAELVLPRGREIRLTLRGLGDGDSDYYGRPGTHIGKPVQLKVRRESEDERELLANLSPARQIRGIYLQPDPPQPNDGRLQTWLFRRGAASTPAIIQRLAQQLDVNHKGLTLV
;
A
#
# COMPACT_ATOMS: atom_id res chain seq x y z
N MET A 1 -35.97 11.80 14.07
CA MET A 1 -36.82 12.09 12.90
C MET A 1 -36.70 10.99 11.82
N PHE A 2 -36.20 9.79 12.16
CA PHE A 2 -35.98 8.71 11.18
C PHE A 2 -37.19 7.77 11.02
N ASP A 3 -38.23 7.88 11.85
CA ASP A 3 -39.31 6.86 11.89
C ASP A 3 -40.47 7.11 10.92
N GLN A 4 -40.49 8.22 10.18
CA GLN A 4 -41.67 8.61 9.39
C GLN A 4 -41.73 7.96 8.00
N TYR A 5 -40.60 7.87 7.29
CA TYR A 5 -40.57 7.36 5.91
C TYR A 5 -40.47 5.83 5.84
N ARG A 6 -40.81 5.26 4.68
CA ARG A 6 -40.77 3.82 4.38
C ARG A 6 -39.83 3.48 3.24
N LEU A 7 -39.70 4.39 2.27
CA LEU A 7 -38.77 4.27 1.16
C LEU A 7 -37.86 5.50 1.14
N THR A 8 -36.63 5.29 0.71
CA THR A 8 -35.71 6.37 0.32
C THR A 8 -35.41 6.24 -1.16
N ILE A 9 -35.61 7.33 -1.91
CA ILE A 9 -35.26 7.43 -3.33
C ILE A 9 -34.13 8.44 -3.48
N MET A 10 -33.03 7.98 -4.06
CA MET A 10 -31.86 8.80 -4.41
C MET A 10 -31.67 8.80 -5.92
N THR A 11 -31.43 9.99 -6.47
CA THR A 11 -31.30 10.22 -7.92
C THR A 11 -29.84 10.49 -8.26
N PHE A 12 -29.25 9.70 -9.15
CA PHE A 12 -27.87 9.83 -9.59
C PHE A 12 -27.80 10.04 -11.11
N PRO A 13 -27.70 11.28 -11.60
CA PRO A 13 -27.36 11.56 -13.00
C PRO A 13 -26.02 10.90 -13.37
N GLN A 14 -25.91 10.37 -14.59
CA GLN A 14 -24.74 9.61 -15.05
C GLN A 14 -24.06 10.27 -16.25
N ARG A 15 -24.85 10.59 -17.29
CA ARG A 15 -24.32 11.16 -18.53
C ARG A 15 -25.40 11.92 -19.28
N PHE A 16 -24.97 12.93 -20.02
CA PHE A 16 -25.77 13.54 -21.06
C PHE A 16 -25.06 13.37 -22.41
N ASP A 17 -25.75 12.83 -23.41
CA ASP A 17 -25.16 12.55 -24.74
C ASP A 17 -25.35 13.68 -25.77
N GLY A 18 -25.90 14.83 -25.34
CA GLY A 18 -26.32 15.93 -26.20
C GLY A 18 -27.83 15.93 -26.50
N SER A 19 -28.55 14.85 -26.18
CA SER A 19 -30.01 14.74 -26.36
C SER A 19 -30.72 13.94 -25.27
N ASN A 20 -30.09 12.89 -24.77
CA ASN A 20 -30.62 12.00 -23.75
C ASN A 20 -29.82 12.14 -22.46
N LEU A 21 -30.55 12.17 -21.37
CA LEU A 21 -30.05 12.09 -20.01
C LEU A 21 -30.13 10.65 -19.53
N SER A 22 -29.00 10.07 -19.14
CA SER A 22 -28.94 8.79 -18.44
C SER A 22 -28.82 9.03 -16.94
N LEU A 23 -29.62 8.32 -16.16
CA LEU A 23 -29.61 8.40 -14.69
C LEU A 23 -29.87 7.03 -14.05
N ASN A 24 -29.34 6.85 -12.86
CA ASN A 24 -29.61 5.71 -12.00
C ASN A 24 -30.44 6.17 -10.80
N VAL A 25 -31.42 5.35 -10.42
CA VAL A 25 -32.29 5.59 -9.27
C VAL A 25 -32.05 4.49 -8.26
N LEU A 26 -31.64 4.88 -7.04
CA LEU A 26 -31.50 3.98 -5.91
C LEU A 26 -32.75 4.06 -5.05
N ILE A 27 -33.44 2.94 -4.88
CA ILE A 27 -34.63 2.80 -4.05
C ILE A 27 -34.32 1.85 -2.90
N LEU A 28 -34.37 2.36 -1.67
CA LEU A 28 -34.06 1.60 -0.46
C LEU A 28 -35.30 1.52 0.46
N PRO A 29 -35.70 0.32 0.87
CA PRO A 29 -36.62 0.16 1.99
C PRO A 29 -35.97 0.61 3.29
N GLN A 30 -36.67 1.45 4.05
CA GLN A 30 -36.13 2.03 5.28
C GLN A 30 -36.56 1.20 6.50
N LEU A 31 -35.58 0.64 7.21
CA LEU A 31 -35.82 0.02 8.51
C LEU A 31 -36.11 1.07 9.59
N SER A 32 -36.94 0.68 10.56
CA SER A 32 -37.26 1.44 11.77
C SER A 32 -37.45 0.48 12.95
N THR A 33 -37.72 1.02 14.13
CA THR A 33 -38.07 0.20 15.31
C THR A 33 -39.40 -0.55 15.14
N GLN A 34 -40.26 -0.11 14.21
CA GLN A 34 -41.58 -0.71 13.95
C GLN A 34 -41.58 -1.70 12.78
N TRP A 35 -40.61 -1.59 11.86
CA TRP A 35 -40.49 -2.46 10.69
C TRP A 35 -39.02 -2.75 10.42
N ASN A 36 -38.63 -4.01 10.45
CA ASN A 36 -37.23 -4.42 10.38
C ASN A 36 -36.58 -4.23 8.99
N GLY A 37 -37.32 -3.71 8.02
CA GLY A 37 -36.83 -3.48 6.67
C GLY A 37 -36.93 -4.69 5.76
N ASN A 38 -37.61 -5.78 6.14
CA ASN A 38 -37.65 -7.01 5.35
C ASN A 38 -38.47 -6.84 4.05
N PRO A 39 -37.85 -6.98 2.86
CA PRO A 39 -38.52 -6.73 1.58
C PRO A 39 -39.53 -7.83 1.19
N LEU A 40 -39.55 -8.95 1.91
CA LEU A 40 -40.51 -10.06 1.75
C LEU A 40 -41.77 -9.89 2.61
N LEU A 41 -41.78 -8.92 3.53
CA LEU A 41 -42.93 -8.62 4.36
C LEU A 41 -43.70 -7.43 3.80
N ASP A 42 -45.02 -7.42 4.02
CA ASP A 42 -45.89 -6.31 3.67
C ASP A 42 -45.36 -4.99 4.22
N LEU A 43 -45.43 -3.95 3.39
CA LEU A 43 -44.89 -2.63 3.73
C LEU A 43 -45.96 -1.81 4.47
N PRO A 44 -45.70 -1.31 5.69
CA PRO A 44 -46.69 -0.51 6.42
C PRO A 44 -46.86 0.87 5.79
N LEU A 45 -48.09 1.22 5.37
CA LEU A 45 -48.37 2.44 4.60
C LEU A 45 -48.61 3.69 5.47
N GLY A 46 -48.82 3.56 6.78
CA GLY A 46 -49.06 4.69 7.68
C GLY A 46 -48.02 4.87 8.79
N TYR A 47 -47.96 6.08 9.37
CA TYR A 47 -47.17 6.42 10.56
C TYR A 47 -48.00 7.30 11.53
N PRO A 48 -47.88 7.13 12.87
CA PRO A 48 -47.10 6.13 13.62
C PRO A 48 -47.80 4.77 13.75
N ASN A 49 -49.08 4.69 13.36
CA ASN A 49 -49.86 3.46 13.34
C ASN A 49 -50.27 3.17 11.89
N PRO A 50 -49.87 2.02 11.30
CA PRO A 50 -50.32 1.66 9.96
C PRO A 50 -51.83 1.39 9.99
N ALA A 51 -52.60 2.17 9.24
CA ALA A 51 -54.03 1.89 9.01
C ALA A 51 -54.24 0.82 7.93
N SER A 52 -53.22 0.59 7.10
CA SER A 52 -53.21 -0.35 5.98
C SER A 52 -51.79 -0.87 5.72
N MET A 53 -51.73 -2.06 5.12
CA MET A 53 -50.50 -2.71 4.67
C MET A 53 -50.48 -2.72 3.14
N GLY A 54 -49.33 -2.41 2.54
CA GLY A 54 -49.08 -2.51 1.12
C GLY A 54 -48.36 -3.82 0.78
N VAL A 55 -48.20 -4.08 -0.52
CA VAL A 55 -47.48 -5.25 -1.00
C VAL A 55 -46.00 -5.26 -0.54
N PRO A 56 -45.38 -6.44 -0.37
CA PRO A 56 -43.94 -6.52 -0.10
C PRO A 56 -43.12 -5.79 -1.17
N PHE A 57 -41.98 -5.21 -0.77
CA PHE A 57 -41.12 -4.49 -1.72
C PHE A 57 -40.66 -5.38 -2.88
N ALA A 58 -40.35 -6.65 -2.58
CA ALA A 58 -39.94 -7.65 -3.56
C ALA A 58 -41.00 -7.95 -4.64
N GLU A 59 -42.28 -7.66 -4.36
CA GLU A 59 -43.41 -7.89 -5.26
C GLU A 59 -43.97 -6.57 -5.83
N SER A 60 -43.39 -5.43 -5.45
CA SER A 60 -43.93 -4.12 -5.81
C SER A 60 -43.70 -3.76 -7.28
N GLU A 61 -44.69 -3.09 -7.85
CA GLU A 61 -44.60 -2.43 -9.16
C GLU A 61 -44.44 -0.93 -8.93
N LEU A 62 -43.26 -0.39 -9.23
CA LEU A 62 -42.97 1.03 -9.05
C LEU A 62 -42.79 1.68 -10.41
N ALA A 63 -43.74 2.53 -10.79
CA ALA A 63 -43.59 3.46 -11.91
C ALA A 63 -42.90 4.73 -11.39
N LEU A 64 -41.98 5.29 -12.17
CA LEU A 64 -41.18 6.43 -11.72
C LEU A 64 -41.39 7.63 -12.65
N GLU A 65 -41.32 8.82 -12.07
CA GLU A 65 -41.28 10.08 -12.81
C GLU A 65 -40.11 10.93 -12.34
N LEU A 66 -39.45 11.60 -13.28
CA LEU A 66 -38.43 12.61 -13.05
C LEU A 66 -39.10 13.96 -12.92
N ARG A 67 -38.75 14.70 -11.88
CA ARG A 67 -39.16 16.07 -11.65
C ARG A 67 -37.96 17.00 -11.79
N LEU A 68 -38.17 18.04 -12.57
CA LEU A 68 -37.15 19.00 -12.96
C LEU A 68 -37.53 20.39 -12.44
N THR A 69 -36.55 21.04 -11.82
CA THR A 69 -36.61 22.46 -11.47
C THR A 69 -35.42 23.16 -12.08
N ALA A 70 -35.66 24.23 -12.83
CA ALA A 70 -34.64 25.03 -13.49
C ALA A 70 -34.14 26.15 -12.57
N GLY A 71 -32.87 26.50 -12.75
CA GLY A 71 -32.25 27.67 -12.13
C GLY A 71 -31.32 27.31 -10.96
N PRO A 72 -30.29 28.17 -10.73
CA PRO A 72 -29.31 27.95 -9.67
C PRO A 72 -29.86 28.33 -8.28
N ASP A 73 -30.81 29.27 -8.23
CA ASP A 73 -31.30 29.92 -7.02
C ASP A 73 -32.48 29.17 -6.40
N GLY A 74 -32.22 27.94 -5.94
CA GLY A 74 -33.26 27.10 -5.36
C GLY A 74 -32.72 25.94 -4.56
N PHE A 75 -33.37 25.68 -3.42
CA PHE A 75 -33.24 24.38 -2.76
C PHE A 75 -34.30 23.43 -3.34
N PRO A 76 -34.04 22.12 -3.48
CA PRO A 76 -35.01 21.19 -4.05
C PRO A 76 -36.36 21.24 -3.31
N LYS A 77 -37.44 21.44 -4.06
CA LYS A 77 -38.81 21.52 -3.55
C LYS A 77 -39.70 20.55 -4.30
N HIS A 78 -40.71 20.06 -3.59
CA HIS A 78 -41.70 19.20 -4.21
C HIS A 78 -42.58 19.94 -5.23
N ASP A 79 -42.95 21.17 -4.88
CA ASP A 79 -43.83 22.06 -5.64
C ASP A 79 -43.41 23.52 -5.34
N PRO A 80 -43.28 24.40 -6.35
CA PRO A 80 -43.43 24.17 -7.79
C PRO A 80 -42.28 23.39 -8.44
N VAL A 81 -42.59 22.66 -9.52
CA VAL A 81 -41.62 22.04 -10.45
C VAL A 81 -41.91 22.52 -11.88
N ASP A 82 -40.87 22.64 -12.71
CA ASP A 82 -40.99 23.20 -14.06
C ASP A 82 -41.38 22.14 -15.10
N ALA A 83 -40.96 20.88 -14.89
CA ALA A 83 -41.36 19.76 -15.73
C ALA A 83 -41.46 18.44 -14.94
N VAL A 84 -42.35 17.56 -15.42
CA VAL A 84 -42.51 16.18 -14.93
C VAL A 84 -42.45 15.24 -16.12
N LEU A 85 -41.54 14.27 -16.07
CA LEU A 85 -41.24 13.36 -17.18
C LEU A 85 -41.38 11.92 -16.71
N PRO A 86 -42.19 11.06 -17.37
CA PRO A 86 -42.26 9.66 -17.01
C PRO A 86 -40.92 8.96 -17.32
N LEU A 87 -40.47 8.10 -16.43
CA LEU A 87 -39.26 7.31 -16.62
C LEU A 87 -39.60 5.92 -17.15
N ALA A 88 -39.03 5.59 -18.31
CA ALA A 88 -39.07 4.24 -18.86
C ALA A 88 -38.09 3.33 -18.10
N THR A 89 -38.53 2.82 -16.95
CA THR A 89 -37.80 1.84 -16.14
C THR A 89 -38.57 0.54 -16.05
N GLN A 90 -37.86 -0.57 -15.77
CA GLN A 90 -38.53 -1.81 -15.39
C GLN A 90 -39.30 -1.58 -14.08
N THR A 91 -40.62 -1.79 -14.11
CA THR A 91 -41.50 -1.49 -12.98
C THR A 91 -41.50 -2.60 -11.92
N SER A 92 -41.36 -3.86 -12.34
CA SER A 92 -41.38 -5.07 -11.50
C SER A 92 -40.20 -5.99 -11.75
N PHE A 93 -39.76 -6.73 -10.73
CA PHE A 93 -38.55 -7.57 -10.75
C PHE A 93 -38.90 -9.01 -10.36
N PRO A 94 -39.17 -9.91 -11.34
CA PRO A 94 -39.77 -11.21 -11.06
C PRO A 94 -38.89 -12.14 -10.21
N ASP A 95 -37.56 -11.96 -10.28
CA ASP A 95 -36.62 -12.77 -9.51
C ASP A 95 -36.37 -12.24 -8.08
N ALA A 96 -36.89 -11.06 -7.73
CA ALA A 96 -36.57 -10.38 -6.47
C ALA A 96 -36.99 -11.19 -5.24
N VAL A 97 -38.18 -11.80 -5.25
CA VAL A 97 -38.67 -12.65 -4.14
C VAL A 97 -37.72 -13.83 -3.90
N ALA A 98 -37.30 -14.52 -4.97
CA ALA A 98 -36.39 -15.66 -4.86
C ALA A 98 -35.00 -15.23 -4.35
N LEU A 99 -34.47 -14.13 -4.87
CA LEU A 99 -33.18 -13.58 -4.47
C LEU A 99 -33.17 -13.11 -3.00
N TYR A 100 -34.19 -12.38 -2.55
CA TYR A 100 -34.30 -11.96 -1.16
C TYR A 100 -34.49 -13.14 -0.19
N THR A 101 -35.22 -14.18 -0.62
CA THR A 101 -35.36 -15.43 0.15
C THR A 101 -34.01 -16.12 0.33
N GLU A 102 -33.22 -16.21 -0.75
CA GLU A 102 -31.88 -16.79 -0.69
C GLU A 102 -30.96 -15.93 0.20
N LEU A 103 -30.96 -14.60 0.08
CA LEU A 103 -30.22 -13.70 0.97
C LEU A 103 -30.59 -13.92 2.44
N GLN A 104 -31.89 -14.04 2.76
CA GLN A 104 -32.34 -14.31 4.12
C GLN A 104 -31.80 -15.63 4.66
N SER A 105 -31.57 -16.64 3.80
CA SER A 105 -30.99 -17.92 4.22
C SER A 105 -29.49 -17.87 4.49
N GLN A 106 -28.77 -16.94 3.84
CA GLN A 106 -27.31 -16.79 3.94
C GLN A 106 -26.88 -15.90 5.13
N PHE A 107 -27.74 -14.98 5.57
CA PHE A 107 -27.46 -14.04 6.65
C PHE A 107 -28.27 -14.32 7.92
N GLN A 108 -27.66 -14.11 9.08
CA GLN A 108 -28.38 -14.09 10.36
C GLN A 108 -29.03 -12.72 10.54
N ILE A 109 -30.20 -12.52 9.93
CA ILE A 109 -30.88 -11.22 9.94
C ILE A 109 -31.74 -11.06 11.20
N LYS A 110 -31.64 -9.90 11.86
CA LYS A 110 -32.47 -9.58 13.03
C LYS A 110 -33.94 -9.41 12.66
N ASP A 111 -34.81 -10.13 13.36
CA ASP A 111 -36.26 -9.97 13.22
C ASP A 111 -36.76 -8.67 13.85
N THR A 112 -36.10 -8.19 14.91
CA THR A 112 -36.46 -6.94 15.61
C THR A 112 -35.30 -5.95 15.56
N VAL A 113 -35.61 -4.70 15.26
CA VAL A 113 -34.64 -3.59 15.18
C VAL A 113 -34.79 -2.72 16.42
N SER A 114 -33.71 -2.57 17.17
CA SER A 114 -33.65 -1.67 18.33
C SER A 114 -33.16 -0.27 17.92
N THR A 115 -33.25 0.69 18.83
CA THR A 115 -32.68 2.04 18.60
C THR A 115 -31.16 2.01 18.40
N ALA A 116 -30.46 1.01 18.95
CA ALA A 116 -29.02 0.82 18.76
C ALA A 116 -28.66 0.24 17.38
N ASP A 117 -29.64 -0.31 16.66
CA ASP A 117 -29.47 -0.81 15.29
C ASP A 117 -29.68 0.28 14.23
N LEU A 118 -30.17 1.45 14.65
CA LEU A 118 -30.38 2.62 13.82
C LEU A 118 -29.20 3.60 13.96
N ALA A 119 -29.14 4.60 13.08
CA ALA A 119 -28.11 5.64 13.16
C ALA A 119 -28.17 6.38 14.50
N GLU A 120 -27.14 6.20 15.33
CA GLU A 120 -27.01 6.89 16.61
C GLU A 120 -26.90 8.40 16.42
N ALA A 121 -27.26 9.17 17.45
CA ALA A 121 -26.99 10.61 17.48
C ALA A 121 -25.47 10.87 17.35
N PRO A 122 -25.06 11.97 16.70
CA PRO A 122 -23.66 12.35 16.61
C PRO A 122 -23.07 12.52 18.01
N LYS A 123 -21.86 11.97 18.21
CA LYS A 123 -21.09 12.09 19.45
C LYS A 123 -19.93 13.05 19.21
N ALA A 124 -19.73 14.02 20.10
CA ALA A 124 -18.66 15.01 19.96
C ALA A 124 -17.24 14.39 19.94
N SER A 125 -17.06 13.22 20.57
CA SER A 125 -15.80 12.48 20.59
C SER A 125 -15.49 11.76 19.27
N LEU A 126 -16.50 11.40 18.48
CA LEU A 126 -16.33 10.64 17.25
C LEU A 126 -16.15 11.58 16.06
N LYS A 127 -14.91 11.70 15.61
CA LYS A 127 -14.52 12.48 14.42
C LYS A 127 -13.42 11.75 13.66
N VAL A 128 -13.30 12.07 12.38
CA VAL A 128 -12.27 11.55 11.48
C VAL A 128 -11.18 12.59 11.35
N ARG A 129 -9.92 12.19 11.54
CA ARG A 129 -8.72 13.00 11.30
C ARG A 129 -7.94 12.46 10.12
N LYS A 130 -7.22 13.35 9.44
CA LYS A 130 -6.35 13.00 8.32
C LYS A 130 -5.03 13.74 8.46
N TYR A 131 -3.93 12.99 8.45
CA TYR A 131 -2.60 13.55 8.27
C TYR A 131 -2.32 13.77 6.79
N VAL A 132 -1.87 14.97 6.45
CA VAL A 132 -1.64 15.36 5.05
C VAL A 132 -0.16 15.22 4.72
N ALA A 133 0.16 14.29 3.83
CA ALA A 133 1.51 14.01 3.37
C ALA A 133 2.16 15.21 2.63
N PRO A 134 3.50 15.34 2.63
CA PRO A 134 4.20 16.30 1.78
C PRO A 134 3.81 16.21 0.30
N SER A 135 3.57 15.00 -0.22
CA SER A 135 3.12 14.77 -1.60
C SER A 135 1.80 15.48 -1.91
N TYR A 136 0.81 15.42 -1.01
CA TYR A 136 -0.43 16.19 -1.15
C TYR A 136 -0.16 17.69 -1.01
N ARG A 137 0.66 18.10 -0.03
CA ARG A 137 0.93 19.53 0.21
C ARG A 137 1.50 20.22 -1.03
N VAL A 138 2.37 19.52 -1.76
CA VAL A 138 2.91 19.99 -3.04
C VAL A 138 1.82 20.01 -4.12
N ALA A 139 1.05 18.92 -4.27
CA ALA A 139 0.03 18.79 -5.31
C ALA A 139 -1.12 19.82 -5.16
N ALA A 140 -1.59 20.06 -3.94
CA ALA A 140 -2.70 20.96 -3.63
C ALA A 140 -2.28 22.44 -3.46
N GLY A 141 -0.99 22.77 -3.55
CA GLY A 141 -0.50 24.11 -3.20
C GLY A 141 -0.84 24.49 -1.76
N PHE A 142 -0.71 23.55 -0.83
CA PHE A 142 -1.23 23.65 0.52
C PHE A 142 -0.57 24.78 1.33
N THR A 143 -1.41 25.58 2.00
CA THR A 143 -0.96 26.69 2.86
C THR A 143 -1.40 26.51 4.31
N ARG A 144 -2.63 26.06 4.53
CA ARG A 144 -3.19 25.79 5.85
C ARG A 144 -4.33 24.77 5.75
N PRO A 145 -4.57 23.99 6.83
CA PRO A 145 -5.72 23.09 6.90
C PRO A 145 -7.06 23.82 6.69
N ARG A 146 -7.98 23.22 5.94
CA ARG A 146 -9.37 23.70 5.78
C ARG A 146 -10.21 23.53 7.04
N ILE A 147 -10.00 22.44 7.79
CA ILE A 147 -10.67 22.12 9.05
C ILE A 147 -9.64 21.65 10.10
N PRO A 148 -9.94 21.75 11.42
CA PRO A 148 -9.00 21.37 12.48
C PRO A 148 -8.59 19.89 12.51
N GLU A 149 -9.42 19.01 11.95
CA GLU A 149 -9.15 17.58 11.87
C GLU A 149 -8.07 17.20 10.83
N ILE A 150 -7.70 18.15 9.99
CA ILE A 150 -6.60 18.06 9.03
C ILE A 150 -5.31 18.49 9.71
N VAL A 151 -4.35 17.56 9.80
CA VAL A 151 -3.12 17.75 10.58
C VAL A 151 -1.89 17.57 9.71
N THR A 152 -0.84 18.30 10.04
CA THR A 152 0.46 18.24 9.36
C THR A 152 1.62 17.97 10.31
N ASP A 153 1.32 17.85 11.60
CA ASP A 153 2.27 17.61 12.68
C ASP A 153 2.44 16.12 12.98
N ASP A 154 3.25 15.81 13.99
CA ASP A 154 3.56 14.44 14.40
C ASP A 154 2.39 13.72 15.09
N SER A 155 1.20 14.31 15.21
CA SER A 155 0.05 13.68 15.89
C SER A 155 -0.26 12.29 15.34
N TYR A 156 -0.19 12.11 14.03
CA TYR A 156 -0.46 10.81 13.39
C TYR A 156 0.66 9.80 13.66
N HIS A 157 1.93 10.24 13.53
CA HIS A 157 3.07 9.39 13.81
C HIS A 157 3.11 8.95 15.27
N CYS A 158 2.81 9.87 16.20
CA CYS A 158 2.64 9.58 17.61
C CYS A 158 1.48 8.59 17.82
N ALA A 159 0.31 8.83 17.23
CA ALA A 159 -0.86 7.96 17.40
C ALA A 159 -0.59 6.52 16.93
N ILE A 160 0.15 6.32 15.83
CA ILE A 160 0.53 4.97 15.37
C ILE A 160 1.62 4.35 16.23
N ARG A 161 2.65 5.11 16.62
CA ARG A 161 3.78 4.59 17.40
C ARG A 161 3.44 4.30 18.85
N GLU A 162 2.54 5.08 19.44
CA GLU A 162 2.16 4.99 20.86
C GLU A 162 1.30 3.75 21.16
N ALA A 163 0.97 2.92 20.15
CA ALA A 163 0.30 1.62 20.23
C ALA A 163 -0.29 1.33 21.62
N LYS A 164 -1.39 2.02 21.94
CA LYS A 164 -2.10 1.79 23.19
C LYS A 164 -2.53 0.34 23.21
N GLU A 165 -2.46 -0.31 24.38
CA GLU A 165 -3.02 -1.65 24.50
C GLU A 165 -4.47 -1.64 24.01
N PRO A 166 -4.87 -2.60 23.16
CA PRO A 166 -6.24 -2.68 22.67
C PRO A 166 -7.21 -2.60 23.85
N ASN A 167 -8.26 -1.80 23.72
CA ASN A 167 -9.22 -1.62 24.81
C ASN A 167 -9.67 -3.00 25.36
N PRO A 168 -9.41 -3.34 26.64
CA PRO A 168 -9.76 -4.66 27.18
C PRO A 168 -11.27 -4.91 27.22
N ALA A 169 -12.08 -3.85 27.09
CA ALA A 169 -13.53 -3.92 26.95
C ALA A 169 -14.01 -4.01 25.50
N PHE A 170 -13.11 -4.09 24.51
CA PHE A 170 -13.47 -4.25 23.10
C PHE A 170 -14.32 -5.51 22.91
N GLN A 171 -15.48 -5.34 22.28
CA GLN A 171 -16.31 -6.46 21.86
C GLN A 171 -16.37 -6.47 20.34
N PRO A 172 -16.01 -7.61 19.70
CA PRO A 172 -16.28 -7.81 18.29
C PRO A 172 -17.77 -7.58 17.99
N SER A 173 -18.06 -7.04 16.81
CA SER A 173 -19.45 -6.89 16.36
C SER A 173 -20.13 -8.27 16.27
N SER A 174 -21.40 -8.33 16.63
CA SER A 174 -22.22 -9.54 16.46
C SER A 174 -22.30 -9.96 14.99
N ASN A 175 -22.45 -11.27 14.75
CA ASN A 175 -22.73 -11.82 13.42
C ASN A 175 -24.17 -11.52 12.95
N GLU A 176 -25.04 -11.05 13.85
CA GLU A 176 -26.39 -10.61 13.49
C GLU A 176 -26.36 -9.30 12.71
N VAL A 177 -27.06 -9.27 11.58
CA VAL A 177 -27.13 -8.12 10.68
C VAL A 177 -28.57 -7.61 10.53
N THR A 178 -28.73 -6.34 10.17
CA THR A 178 -30.03 -5.78 9.79
C THR A 178 -30.18 -5.81 8.27
N TRP A 179 -31.41 -5.69 7.77
CA TRP A 179 -31.67 -5.55 6.33
C TRP A 179 -30.91 -4.36 5.72
N GLY A 180 -30.70 -3.27 6.45
CA GLY A 180 -29.87 -2.15 6.00
C GLY A 180 -28.43 -2.56 5.65
N LYS A 181 -27.81 -3.43 6.46
CA LYS A 181 -26.47 -3.99 6.19
C LYS A 181 -26.51 -4.94 4.98
N VAL A 182 -27.58 -5.72 4.82
CA VAL A 182 -27.77 -6.60 3.65
C VAL A 182 -27.91 -5.78 2.37
N TYR A 183 -28.65 -4.66 2.38
CA TYR A 183 -28.73 -3.74 1.25
C TYR A 183 -27.37 -3.15 0.91
N ALA A 184 -26.60 -2.70 1.91
CA ALA A 184 -25.24 -2.20 1.69
C ALA A 184 -24.29 -3.26 1.11
N TYR A 185 -24.47 -4.54 1.46
CA TYR A 185 -23.77 -5.65 0.81
C TYR A 185 -24.19 -5.79 -0.66
N CYS A 186 -25.49 -5.77 -0.95
CA CYS A 186 -26.00 -5.88 -2.31
C CYS A 186 -25.49 -4.76 -3.24
N LEU A 187 -25.36 -3.52 -2.73
CA LEU A 187 -24.86 -2.38 -3.53
C LEU A 187 -23.40 -2.52 -3.98
N ARG A 188 -22.60 -3.35 -3.29
CA ARG A 188 -21.24 -3.72 -3.73
C ARG A 188 -21.21 -4.76 -4.84
N HIS A 189 -22.39 -5.31 -5.19
CA HIS A 189 -22.58 -6.32 -6.22
C HIS A 189 -23.59 -5.80 -7.26
N PRO A 190 -23.12 -5.06 -8.30
CA PRO A 190 -24.00 -4.27 -9.17
C PRO A 190 -25.10 -5.08 -9.88
N LEU A 191 -24.78 -6.31 -10.34
CA LEU A 191 -25.78 -7.19 -10.96
C LEU A 191 -26.85 -7.62 -9.97
N LEU A 192 -26.46 -7.97 -8.74
CA LEU A 192 -27.40 -8.36 -7.70
C LEU A 192 -28.33 -7.20 -7.34
N ALA A 193 -27.79 -6.00 -7.10
CA ALA A 193 -28.59 -4.83 -6.76
C ALA A 193 -29.60 -4.43 -7.85
N ARG A 194 -29.23 -4.53 -9.13
CA ARG A 194 -30.17 -4.32 -10.26
C ARG A 194 -31.26 -5.38 -10.30
N ARG A 195 -30.91 -6.66 -10.14
CA ARG A 195 -31.87 -7.79 -10.19
C ARG A 195 -32.85 -7.78 -9.01
N LEU A 196 -32.44 -7.23 -7.87
CA LEU A 196 -33.28 -6.98 -6.70
C LEU A 196 -34.22 -5.78 -6.85
N GLY A 197 -34.06 -4.96 -7.89
CA GLY A 197 -34.84 -3.73 -8.10
C GLY A 197 -34.45 -2.56 -7.19
N LEU A 198 -33.31 -2.68 -6.47
CA LEU A 198 -32.75 -1.58 -5.65
C LEU A 198 -32.17 -0.47 -6.54
N ILE A 199 -31.54 -0.84 -7.66
CA ILE A 199 -31.03 0.10 -8.66
C ILE A 199 -31.90 -0.03 -9.91
N ARG A 200 -32.40 1.11 -10.40
CA ARG A 200 -33.16 1.21 -11.65
C ARG A 200 -32.50 2.21 -12.58
N GLU A 201 -32.19 1.78 -13.79
CA GLU A 201 -31.55 2.60 -14.81
C GLU A 201 -32.63 3.21 -15.71
N ALA A 202 -32.51 4.50 -16.00
CA ALA A 202 -33.44 5.24 -16.84
C ALA A 202 -32.69 6.09 -17.87
N THR A 203 -33.32 6.27 -19.03
CA THR A 203 -32.88 7.26 -20.03
C THR A 203 -34.07 8.13 -20.42
N VAL A 204 -33.86 9.44 -20.41
CA VAL A 204 -34.89 10.45 -20.69
C VAL A 204 -34.42 11.31 -21.84
N ALA A 205 -35.24 11.42 -22.89
CA ALA A 205 -34.99 12.37 -23.96
C ALA A 205 -35.36 13.78 -23.49
N LEU A 206 -34.42 14.72 -23.61
CA LEU A 206 -34.66 16.13 -23.34
C LEU A 206 -34.96 16.82 -24.67
N ASP A 207 -36.21 17.24 -24.87
CA ASP A 207 -36.58 18.02 -26.05
C ASP A 207 -36.02 19.45 -25.99
N SER A 208 -36.19 20.22 -27.07
CA SER A 208 -35.67 21.59 -27.14
C SER A 208 -36.24 22.53 -26.07
N GLN A 209 -37.46 22.27 -25.57
CA GLN A 209 -38.06 23.09 -24.52
C GLN A 209 -37.42 22.77 -23.17
N LEU A 210 -37.25 21.49 -22.85
CA LEU A 210 -36.57 21.03 -21.64
C LEU A 210 -35.10 21.45 -21.62
N LEU A 211 -34.41 21.39 -22.76
CA LEU A 211 -33.04 21.88 -22.87
C LEU A 211 -32.95 23.38 -22.67
N SER A 212 -33.93 24.16 -23.13
CA SER A 212 -33.95 25.61 -22.85
C SER A 212 -34.11 25.94 -21.36
N LEU A 213 -34.75 25.06 -20.58
CA LEU A 213 -34.81 25.17 -19.11
C LEU A 213 -33.47 24.81 -18.43
N MET A 214 -32.60 24.08 -19.14
CA MET A 214 -31.31 23.59 -18.65
C MET A 214 -30.11 24.37 -19.22
N GLU A 215 -30.34 25.54 -19.83
CA GLU A 215 -29.28 26.49 -20.19
C GLU A 215 -28.52 27.00 -18.95
N THR A 216 -29.14 26.89 -17.78
CA THR A 216 -28.52 27.10 -16.47
C THR A 216 -28.50 25.80 -15.66
N GLU A 217 -27.89 25.82 -14.48
CA GLU A 217 -27.99 24.71 -13.52
C GLU A 217 -29.47 24.34 -13.25
N GLY A 218 -29.72 23.06 -13.01
CA GLY A 218 -31.04 22.53 -12.66
C GLY A 218 -30.97 21.51 -11.52
N ILE A 219 -32.14 21.09 -11.06
CA ILE A 219 -32.31 20.13 -9.96
C ILE A 219 -33.22 19.01 -10.43
N PHE A 220 -32.73 17.78 -10.30
CA PHE A 220 -33.44 16.57 -10.68
C PHE A 220 -33.71 15.71 -9.46
N TYR A 221 -34.95 15.28 -9.30
CA TYR A 221 -35.28 14.19 -8.40
C TYR A 221 -36.32 13.27 -8.99
N VAL A 222 -36.24 11.99 -8.62
CA VAL A 222 -37.20 10.98 -9.02
C VAL A 222 -38.18 10.73 -7.89
N THR A 223 -39.46 10.59 -8.25
CA THR A 223 -40.53 10.18 -7.33
C THR A 223 -41.37 9.06 -7.96
N LEU A 224 -42.29 8.52 -7.17
CA LEU A 224 -43.25 7.52 -7.63
C LEU A 224 -44.29 8.18 -8.54
N ALA A 225 -44.50 7.60 -9.72
CA ALA A 225 -45.56 8.00 -10.65
C ALA A 225 -46.87 7.28 -10.32
N GLN A 226 -47.98 7.83 -10.84
CA GLN A 226 -49.30 7.21 -10.73
C GLN A 226 -49.29 5.75 -11.25
N GLY A 227 -49.98 4.85 -10.53
CA GLY A 227 -49.99 3.42 -10.83
C GLY A 227 -48.92 2.60 -10.10
N SER A 228 -48.07 3.24 -9.28
CA SER A 228 -47.17 2.53 -8.37
C SER A 228 -47.94 1.87 -7.22
N SER A 229 -47.54 0.65 -6.81
CA SER A 229 -48.28 -0.19 -5.85
C SER A 229 -48.60 0.46 -4.49
N TYR A 230 -47.88 1.51 -4.11
CA TYR A 230 -48.06 2.19 -2.81
C TYR A 230 -48.92 3.44 -2.87
N LEU A 231 -49.01 4.12 -4.01
CA LEU A 231 -49.64 5.45 -4.07
C LEU A 231 -51.17 5.40 -3.96
N ASP A 232 -51.81 4.38 -4.53
CA ASP A 232 -53.27 4.27 -4.57
C ASP A 232 -53.91 4.11 -3.18
N ASN A 233 -53.14 3.62 -2.22
CA ASN A 233 -53.56 3.35 -0.85
C ASN A 233 -53.15 4.45 0.16
N LEU A 234 -52.49 5.51 -0.31
CA LEU A 234 -52.04 6.64 0.50
C LEU A 234 -52.83 7.90 0.14
N ALA A 235 -53.19 8.72 1.14
CA ALA A 235 -53.76 10.03 0.84
C ALA A 235 -52.71 10.92 0.13
N PRO A 236 -53.09 11.82 -0.80
CA PRO A 236 -52.13 12.62 -1.56
C PRO A 236 -51.12 13.42 -0.72
N ASN A 237 -51.53 13.87 0.47
CA ASN A 237 -50.67 14.57 1.43
C ASN A 237 -49.74 13.63 2.23
N GLU A 238 -50.00 12.33 2.23
CA GLU A 238 -49.19 11.30 2.89
C GLU A 238 -48.09 10.73 1.98
N HIS A 239 -48.20 10.96 0.65
CA HIS A 239 -47.20 10.51 -0.34
C HIS A 239 -45.78 11.02 0.02
N PHE A 240 -45.67 12.28 0.44
CA PHE A 240 -44.39 12.89 0.85
C PHE A 240 -43.89 12.46 2.22
N ASN A 241 -44.79 11.98 3.07
CA ASN A 241 -44.42 11.44 4.37
C ASN A 241 -44.02 9.96 4.27
N PHE A 242 -44.34 9.31 3.15
CA PHE A 242 -44.03 7.91 2.89
C PHE A 242 -42.66 7.73 2.23
N VAL A 243 -42.30 8.57 1.25
CA VAL A 243 -41.00 8.50 0.56
C VAL A 243 -40.11 9.68 0.95
N ARG A 244 -38.88 9.36 1.36
CA ARG A 244 -37.81 10.34 1.48
C ARG A 244 -37.13 10.53 0.13
N HIS A 245 -37.18 11.73 -0.41
CA HIS A 245 -36.65 12.04 -1.74
C HIS A 245 -35.35 12.82 -1.63
N TYR A 246 -34.38 12.42 -2.45
CA TYR A 246 -33.12 13.10 -2.58
C TYR A 246 -32.87 13.50 -4.04
N ALA A 247 -32.59 14.78 -4.22
CA ALA A 247 -32.33 15.42 -5.50
C ALA A 247 -30.83 15.55 -5.75
N ALA A 248 -30.47 15.49 -7.03
CA ALA A 248 -29.16 15.88 -7.54
C ALA A 248 -29.25 17.25 -8.21
N ARG A 249 -28.21 18.06 -8.03
CA ARG A 249 -28.00 19.23 -8.88
C ARG A 249 -27.34 18.79 -10.17
N VAL A 250 -27.69 19.42 -11.27
CA VAL A 250 -27.17 19.14 -12.60
C VAL A 250 -26.66 20.45 -13.20
N PRO A 251 -25.43 20.49 -13.72
CA PRO A 251 -24.90 21.66 -14.40
C PRO A 251 -25.70 21.97 -15.67
N ALA A 252 -25.42 23.12 -16.28
CA ALA A 252 -26.01 23.48 -17.56
C ALA A 252 -25.77 22.39 -18.62
N LEU A 253 -26.81 22.10 -19.39
CA LEU A 253 -26.82 21.10 -20.47
C LEU A 253 -27.06 21.79 -21.81
N GLU A 254 -26.17 21.54 -22.77
CA GLU A 254 -26.24 22.16 -24.10
C GLU A 254 -26.56 21.12 -25.18
N ALA A 255 -27.52 21.43 -26.04
CA ALA A 255 -27.91 20.55 -27.14
C ALA A 255 -26.69 20.16 -28.01
N GLY A 256 -26.48 18.85 -28.19
CA GLY A 256 -25.39 18.29 -28.99
C GLY A 256 -24.02 18.20 -28.29
N THR A 257 -23.89 18.68 -27.05
CA THR A 257 -22.64 18.59 -26.27
C THR A 257 -22.75 17.50 -25.22
N ALA A 258 -22.02 16.40 -25.41
CA ALA A 258 -21.97 15.32 -24.43
C ALA A 258 -21.10 15.70 -23.22
N ARG A 259 -21.50 15.30 -22.01
CA ARG A 259 -20.70 15.44 -20.79
C ARG A 259 -21.00 14.34 -19.76
N PRO A 260 -20.02 13.94 -18.94
CA PRO A 260 -20.28 13.18 -17.73
C PRO A 260 -21.13 14.01 -16.77
N LEU A 261 -21.97 13.33 -15.97
CA LEU A 261 -22.72 13.91 -14.87
C LEU A 261 -22.52 13.06 -13.63
N PHE A 262 -22.36 13.71 -12.48
CA PHE A 262 -22.15 13.04 -11.22
C PHE A 262 -22.78 13.84 -10.07
N ALA A 263 -23.31 13.14 -9.08
CA ALA A 263 -23.87 13.76 -7.89
C ALA A 263 -23.02 13.38 -6.67
N ALA A 264 -22.01 14.19 -6.35
CA ALA A 264 -21.13 13.95 -5.20
C ALA A 264 -21.84 14.12 -3.84
N ALA A 265 -22.88 14.96 -3.80
CA ALA A 265 -23.77 15.13 -2.67
C ALA A 265 -25.22 15.23 -3.14
N LEU A 266 -26.14 14.72 -2.33
CA LEU A 266 -27.57 14.79 -2.59
C LEU A 266 -28.26 15.70 -1.58
N PHE A 267 -29.39 16.26 -2.00
CA PHE A 267 -30.14 17.26 -1.26
C PHE A 267 -31.57 16.77 -0.98
N PRO A 268 -32.09 16.89 0.25
CA PRO A 268 -33.46 16.48 0.56
C PRO A 268 -34.47 17.35 -0.18
N VAL A 269 -35.55 16.75 -0.68
CA VAL A 269 -36.64 17.51 -1.30
C VAL A 269 -37.57 18.05 -0.22
N LEU A 270 -37.77 19.37 -0.20
CA LEU A 270 -38.62 20.04 0.77
C LEU A 270 -40.11 19.92 0.40
N PHE A 271 -40.93 19.58 1.38
CA PHE A 271 -42.39 19.57 1.27
C PHE A 271 -43.02 20.35 2.42
N GLY A 272 -43.87 21.33 2.11
CA GLY A 272 -44.59 22.14 3.10
C GLY A 272 -43.72 23.05 3.98
N VAL A 273 -42.42 23.18 3.68
CA VAL A 273 -41.47 24.04 4.40
C VAL A 273 -40.74 24.98 3.43
N ALA A 274 -40.46 26.20 3.88
CA ALA A 274 -39.90 27.25 3.03
C ALA A 274 -38.38 27.12 2.83
N SER A 275 -37.66 26.63 3.84
CA SER A 275 -36.20 26.56 3.90
C SER A 275 -35.73 25.24 4.51
N PRO A 276 -34.55 24.73 4.11
CA PRO A 276 -34.01 23.51 4.67
C PRO A 276 -33.52 23.70 6.12
N ASP A 277 -33.42 22.59 6.86
CA ASP A 277 -32.84 22.57 8.21
C ASP A 277 -31.31 22.45 8.12
N GLY A 278 -30.59 23.55 8.38
CA GLY A 278 -29.12 23.65 8.39
C GLY A 278 -28.52 24.49 7.25
N ASN A 279 -27.21 24.76 7.33
CA ASN A 279 -26.44 25.44 6.28
C ASN A 279 -25.94 24.45 5.20
N TYR A 280 -26.28 24.72 3.93
CA TYR A 280 -25.92 23.90 2.78
C TYR A 280 -24.91 24.57 1.82
N ASP A 281 -24.44 25.79 2.10
CA ASP A 281 -23.61 26.58 1.18
C ASP A 281 -22.36 25.80 0.73
N GLN A 282 -21.66 25.17 1.68
CA GLN A 282 -20.49 24.35 1.34
C GLN A 282 -20.86 23.09 0.56
N VAL A 283 -22.04 22.50 0.82
CA VAL A 283 -22.52 21.31 0.10
C VAL A 283 -22.87 21.67 -1.34
N PHE A 284 -23.42 22.87 -1.58
CA PHE A 284 -23.67 23.39 -2.93
C PHE A 284 -22.37 23.56 -3.73
N ILE A 285 -21.33 24.12 -3.10
CA ILE A 285 -20.00 24.26 -3.72
C ILE A 285 -19.43 22.89 -4.06
N ASP A 286 -19.49 21.94 -3.12
CA ASP A 286 -18.97 20.59 -3.35
C ASP A 286 -19.73 19.86 -4.48
N ALA A 287 -21.05 20.02 -4.55
CA ALA A 287 -21.86 19.40 -5.58
C ALA A 287 -21.53 19.94 -6.98
N ALA A 288 -21.26 21.25 -7.10
CA ALA A 288 -20.85 21.87 -8.37
C ALA A 288 -19.41 21.52 -8.74
N GLU A 289 -18.48 21.51 -7.77
CA GLU A 289 -17.07 21.22 -8.02
C GLU A 289 -16.88 19.80 -8.57
N TYR A 290 -17.66 18.83 -8.08
CA TYR A 290 -17.53 17.41 -8.42
C TYR A 290 -18.64 16.89 -9.36
N ASP A 291 -19.34 17.78 -10.07
CA ASP A 291 -20.42 17.37 -10.99
C ASP A 291 -19.94 16.55 -12.21
N ASP A 292 -18.64 16.54 -12.46
CA ASP A 292 -17.97 15.77 -13.51
C ASP A 292 -17.50 14.39 -13.03
N GLY A 293 -17.53 14.13 -11.72
CA GLY A 293 -17.14 12.86 -11.12
C GLY A 293 -15.63 12.58 -11.12
N PHE A 294 -14.76 13.60 -11.16
CA PHE A 294 -13.30 13.42 -11.07
C PHE A 294 -12.72 14.05 -9.81
N ALA A 295 -11.69 13.40 -9.25
CA ALA A 295 -10.90 13.95 -8.15
C ALA A 295 -10.14 15.22 -8.59
N LYS A 296 -9.96 16.18 -7.68
CA LYS A 296 -9.35 17.49 -8.01
C LYS A 296 -7.86 17.56 -7.68
N VAL A 297 -7.44 16.78 -6.69
CA VAL A 297 -6.03 16.60 -6.31
C VAL A 297 -5.79 15.10 -6.19
N VAL A 298 -4.90 14.58 -7.03
CA VAL A 298 -4.34 13.23 -6.92
C VAL A 298 -2.87 13.37 -6.58
N HIS A 299 -2.36 12.56 -5.66
CA HIS A 299 -0.95 12.54 -5.31
C HIS A 299 -0.48 11.13 -5.02
N THR A 300 0.81 10.93 -5.20
CA THR A 300 1.45 9.63 -5.17
C THR A 300 2.78 9.67 -4.44
N ASN A 301 3.18 8.53 -3.91
CA ASN A 301 4.47 8.38 -3.26
C ASN A 301 4.97 6.94 -3.36
N GLN A 302 6.22 6.78 -3.78
CA GLN A 302 6.93 5.51 -3.66
C GLN A 302 7.74 5.51 -2.35
N PRO A 303 7.62 4.49 -1.48
CA PRO A 303 8.42 4.42 -0.27
C PRO A 303 9.92 4.39 -0.54
N ILE A 304 10.65 5.29 0.13
CA ILE A 304 12.11 5.43 0.03
C ILE A 304 12.86 5.07 1.31
N SER A 305 12.12 4.78 2.40
CA SER A 305 12.65 4.37 3.70
C SER A 305 12.10 3.00 4.10
N GLN A 306 12.87 2.28 4.92
CA GLN A 306 12.39 1.09 5.63
C GLN A 306 11.16 1.38 6.50
N ASN A 307 11.05 2.57 7.07
CA ASN A 307 9.86 2.99 7.82
C ASN A 307 8.85 3.60 6.85
N LEU A 308 7.75 2.89 6.58
CA LEU A 308 6.71 3.34 5.66
C LEU A 308 5.99 4.63 6.11
N LEU A 309 6.11 5.02 7.39
CA LEU A 309 5.59 6.30 7.87
C LEU A 309 6.51 7.47 7.54
N VAL A 310 7.78 7.22 7.27
CA VAL A 310 8.73 8.26 6.90
C VAL A 310 8.63 8.49 5.39
N GLU A 311 8.47 9.75 5.01
CA GLU A 311 8.23 10.15 3.62
C GLU A 311 9.47 10.76 2.97
N ASP A 312 10.46 11.15 3.79
CA ASP A 312 11.76 11.67 3.38
C ASP A 312 12.88 10.62 3.51
N ASP A 313 14.05 10.89 2.91
CA ASP A 313 15.22 10.02 3.05
C ASP A 313 15.80 10.13 4.47
N ASP A 314 15.64 9.07 5.26
CA ASP A 314 16.22 8.93 6.61
C ASP A 314 17.56 8.18 6.61
N GLY A 315 18.08 7.85 5.43
CA GLY A 315 19.29 7.08 5.27
C GLY A 315 19.10 5.56 5.26
N PHE A 316 17.93 5.05 5.63
CA PHE A 316 17.64 3.62 5.75
C PHE A 316 16.79 3.14 4.56
N PRO A 317 17.41 2.57 3.51
CA PRO A 317 16.68 2.16 2.32
C PRO A 317 15.65 1.05 2.62
N PRO A 318 14.58 0.94 1.81
CA PRO A 318 13.59 -0.10 1.98
C PRO A 318 14.20 -1.49 1.78
N VAL A 319 13.76 -2.44 2.59
CA VAL A 319 14.16 -3.86 2.48
C VAL A 319 13.35 -4.58 1.39
N HIS A 320 12.09 -4.19 1.22
CA HIS A 320 11.19 -4.72 0.20
C HIS A 320 10.45 -3.57 -0.48
N ASP A 321 10.14 -3.77 -1.76
CA ASP A 321 9.34 -2.81 -2.52
C ASP A 321 7.87 -3.17 -2.40
N ILE A 322 7.03 -2.15 -2.20
CA ILE A 322 5.57 -2.31 -2.06
C ILE A 322 4.80 -1.60 -3.17
N GLY A 323 5.50 -1.00 -4.15
CA GLY A 323 4.89 -0.29 -5.27
C GLY A 323 4.59 1.18 -4.97
N ILE A 324 3.59 1.72 -5.64
CA ILE A 324 3.23 3.14 -5.60
C ILE A 324 2.02 3.33 -4.68
N ARG A 325 2.15 4.20 -3.69
CA ARG A 325 1.04 4.62 -2.83
C ARG A 325 0.33 5.82 -3.43
N MET A 326 -0.98 5.88 -3.29
CA MET A 326 -1.83 6.88 -3.94
C MET A 326 -2.90 7.36 -2.97
N ALA A 327 -3.21 8.64 -3.02
CA ALA A 327 -4.36 9.24 -2.36
C ALA A 327 -4.88 10.42 -3.19
N TRP A 328 -6.06 10.91 -2.83
CA TRP A 328 -6.77 11.92 -3.59
C TRP A 328 -7.68 12.74 -2.69
N ASP A 329 -7.77 14.05 -2.93
CA ASP A 329 -8.67 14.96 -2.22
C ASP A 329 -8.70 14.77 -0.69
N ASP A 330 -7.52 14.58 -0.07
CA ASP A 330 -7.34 14.23 1.34
C ASP A 330 -8.22 15.05 2.30
N GLU A 331 -8.25 16.38 2.10
CA GLU A 331 -9.07 17.28 2.91
C GLU A 331 -10.56 17.09 2.66
N ARG A 332 -10.96 16.89 1.40
CA ARG A 332 -12.36 16.77 1.00
C ARG A 332 -12.98 15.46 1.49
N VAL A 333 -12.25 14.35 1.37
CA VAL A 333 -12.71 13.04 1.87
C VAL A 333 -12.92 13.10 3.38
N CYS A 334 -12.01 13.76 4.11
CA CYS A 334 -12.16 13.97 5.55
C CYS A 334 -13.39 14.83 5.89
N GLU A 335 -13.60 15.95 5.17
CA GLU A 335 -14.78 16.81 5.32
C GLU A 335 -16.09 16.04 5.07
N TRP A 336 -16.15 15.24 4.00
CA TRP A 336 -17.33 14.46 3.65
C TRP A 336 -17.66 13.39 4.70
N GLN A 337 -16.67 12.65 5.20
CA GLN A 337 -16.89 11.66 6.26
C GLN A 337 -17.33 12.32 7.57
N ASN A 338 -16.69 13.44 7.94
CA ASN A 338 -17.05 14.20 9.12
C ASN A 338 -18.47 14.78 9.04
N ARG A 339 -18.95 15.19 7.86
CA ARG A 339 -20.35 15.62 7.65
C ARG A 339 -21.36 14.53 7.99
N GLN A 340 -21.01 13.25 7.74
CA GLN A 340 -21.87 12.09 8.06
C GLN A 340 -21.75 11.64 9.52
N LEU A 341 -20.74 12.09 10.27
CA LEU A 341 -20.45 11.61 11.63
C LEU A 341 -20.71 12.68 12.71
N LYS A 342 -20.20 13.89 12.50
CA LYS A 342 -20.24 15.00 13.45
C LYS A 342 -21.61 15.66 13.52
N GLU A 343 -21.85 16.31 14.64
CA GLU A 343 -22.94 17.25 14.79
C GLU A 343 -22.70 18.48 13.91
N ARG A 344 -23.77 19.13 13.44
CA ARG A 344 -23.65 20.36 12.66
C ARG A 344 -23.04 21.49 13.49
N GLU A 345 -22.10 22.20 12.88
CA GLU A 345 -21.39 23.31 13.53
C GLU A 345 -22.22 24.61 13.57
N ASP A 346 -23.20 24.76 12.68
CA ASP A 346 -24.09 25.93 12.62
C ASP A 346 -25.14 25.94 13.75
N GLN A 347 -25.47 24.78 14.31
CA GLN A 347 -26.40 24.62 15.44
C GLN A 347 -25.90 23.57 16.44
N PRO A 348 -24.87 23.90 17.24
CA PRO A 348 -24.29 22.98 18.22
C PRO A 348 -25.28 22.68 19.36
N GLY A 349 -25.28 21.45 19.86
CA GLY A 349 -26.15 20.97 20.94
C GLY A 349 -27.54 20.46 20.51
N THR A 350 -27.85 20.44 19.21
CA THR A 350 -29.08 19.86 18.66
C THR A 350 -29.06 18.34 18.56
N GLY A 351 -27.88 17.71 18.62
CA GLY A 351 -27.67 16.28 18.40
C GLY A 351 -28.06 15.84 16.99
N LYS A 352 -27.97 16.72 15.99
CA LYS A 352 -28.37 16.43 14.59
C LYS A 352 -27.19 16.57 13.63
N ARG A 353 -27.22 15.75 12.58
CA ARG A 353 -26.35 15.86 11.41
C ARG A 353 -27.01 16.69 10.33
N LEU A 354 -26.23 17.20 9.38
CA LEU A 354 -26.77 17.85 8.19
C LEU A 354 -27.38 16.75 7.30
N ASP A 355 -28.60 16.96 6.81
CA ASP A 355 -29.25 16.00 5.92
C ASP A 355 -28.74 16.18 4.49
N ALA A 356 -27.51 15.73 4.24
CA ALA A 356 -26.88 15.76 2.93
C ALA A 356 -26.17 14.43 2.70
N PRO A 357 -26.89 13.40 2.22
CA PRO A 357 -26.27 12.11 1.91
C PRO A 357 -25.10 12.28 0.95
N MET A 358 -23.98 11.64 1.28
CA MET A 358 -22.82 11.58 0.39
C MET A 358 -23.17 10.69 -0.80
N GLY A 359 -23.01 11.22 -2.00
CA GLY A 359 -23.23 10.46 -3.23
C GLY A 359 -22.03 9.63 -3.65
N VAL A 360 -20.82 10.03 -3.24
CA VAL A 360 -19.59 9.25 -3.43
C VAL A 360 -19.62 8.00 -2.56
N PHE A 361 -19.58 6.83 -3.20
CA PHE A 361 -19.53 5.53 -2.53
C PHE A 361 -18.13 4.91 -2.60
N GLY A 362 -17.41 5.13 -3.69
CA GLY A 362 -16.03 4.67 -3.84
C GLY A 362 -15.33 5.31 -5.02
N TYR A 363 -14.19 4.74 -5.39
CA TYR A 363 -13.26 5.35 -6.34
C TYR A 363 -12.73 4.31 -7.33
N ARG A 364 -12.48 4.76 -8.56
CA ARG A 364 -11.82 4.00 -9.63
C ARG A 364 -10.52 4.72 -9.98
N ILE A 365 -9.42 3.97 -9.95
CA ILE A 365 -8.09 4.53 -10.19
C ILE A 365 -7.67 4.07 -11.57
N ASP A 366 -7.30 5.04 -12.41
CA ASP A 366 -6.76 4.77 -13.73
C ASP A 366 -5.26 5.09 -13.75
N ALA A 367 -4.50 4.31 -14.51
CA ALA A 367 -3.07 4.53 -14.73
C ALA A 367 -2.75 4.49 -16.22
N ARG A 368 -1.68 5.18 -16.61
CA ARG A 368 -1.04 5.08 -17.93
C ARG A 368 0.46 5.33 -17.81
N LEU A 369 1.22 4.90 -18.82
CA LEU A 369 2.61 5.34 -18.95
C LEU A 369 2.63 6.80 -19.43
N GLN A 370 3.58 7.58 -18.94
CA GLN A 370 3.73 8.97 -19.38
C GLN A 370 3.92 9.03 -20.91
N GLY A 371 3.13 9.88 -21.56
CA GLY A 371 3.12 10.05 -23.02
C GLY A 371 2.15 9.11 -23.76
N GLU A 372 1.55 8.13 -23.10
CA GLU A 372 0.45 7.37 -23.67
C GLU A 372 -0.88 8.13 -23.56
N ALA A 373 -1.74 7.98 -24.57
CA ALA A 373 -3.05 8.64 -24.56
C ALA A 373 -4.09 7.86 -23.75
N GLN A 374 -4.01 6.52 -23.75
CA GLN A 374 -5.08 5.68 -23.23
C GLN A 374 -4.89 5.34 -21.76
N TRP A 375 -5.94 5.57 -20.98
CA TRP A 375 -6.03 5.13 -19.58
C TRP A 375 -6.31 3.62 -19.48
N ARG A 376 -5.84 3.03 -18.38
CA ARG A 376 -6.16 1.65 -17.95
C ARG A 376 -6.69 1.70 -16.53
N SER A 377 -7.87 1.12 -16.31
CA SER A 377 -8.43 1.02 -14.97
C SER A 377 -7.72 -0.07 -14.17
N LEU A 378 -7.30 0.28 -12.95
CA LEU A 378 -6.73 -0.65 -11.99
C LEU A 378 -7.80 -1.43 -11.21
N THR A 379 -9.08 -1.11 -11.42
CA THR A 379 -10.23 -1.71 -10.75
C THR A 379 -11.17 -2.48 -11.69
N ALA A 380 -10.80 -2.60 -12.98
CA ALA A 380 -11.54 -3.36 -13.97
C ALA A 380 -11.44 -4.87 -13.74
N VAL A 381 -12.60 -5.53 -13.80
CA VAL A 381 -12.77 -6.96 -13.55
C VAL A 381 -13.73 -7.61 -14.54
N GLN A 382 -13.55 -8.90 -14.75
CA GLN A 382 -14.48 -9.77 -15.45
C GLN A 382 -14.73 -11.03 -14.62
N SER A 383 -15.98 -11.49 -14.53
CA SER A 383 -16.31 -12.72 -13.82
C SER A 383 -15.66 -13.94 -14.48
N LYS A 384 -15.06 -14.83 -13.68
CA LYS A 384 -14.45 -16.10 -14.15
C LYS A 384 -15.50 -17.04 -14.77
N GLY A 385 -16.78 -16.87 -14.42
CA GLY A 385 -17.94 -17.56 -14.98
C GLY A 385 -19.23 -16.86 -14.58
N ASP A 386 -20.36 -17.54 -14.73
CA ASP A 386 -21.66 -17.03 -14.26
C ASP A 386 -21.67 -16.85 -12.74
N LEU A 387 -21.97 -15.64 -12.27
CA LEU A 387 -22.15 -15.33 -10.87
C LEU A 387 -23.42 -16.00 -10.35
N GLN A 388 -23.36 -16.56 -9.14
CA GLN A 388 -24.46 -17.28 -8.52
C GLN A 388 -24.77 -16.69 -7.14
N LEU A 389 -26.04 -16.70 -6.76
CA LEU A 389 -26.49 -16.56 -5.38
C LEU A 389 -27.30 -17.83 -5.03
N GLY A 390 -26.70 -18.73 -4.25
CA GLY A 390 -27.25 -20.06 -4.04
C GLY A 390 -27.46 -20.79 -5.38
N PRO A 391 -28.68 -21.28 -5.69
CA PRO A 391 -29.00 -21.91 -6.97
C PRO A 391 -29.35 -20.91 -8.09
N ILE A 392 -29.38 -19.60 -7.81
CA ILE A 392 -29.87 -18.58 -8.74
C ILE A 392 -28.71 -18.00 -9.56
N ASN A 393 -28.81 -18.12 -10.88
CA ASN A 393 -27.86 -17.55 -11.82
C ASN A 393 -28.09 -16.04 -12.03
N LEU A 394 -27.07 -15.24 -11.76
CA LEU A 394 -27.05 -13.79 -11.98
C LEU A 394 -26.46 -13.40 -13.35
N GLY A 395 -25.78 -14.32 -14.03
CA GLY A 395 -25.09 -14.11 -15.30
C GLY A 395 -23.63 -13.69 -15.13
N THR A 396 -22.99 -13.29 -16.24
CA THR A 396 -21.61 -12.79 -16.24
C THR A 396 -21.54 -11.29 -15.97
N TYR A 397 -20.45 -10.86 -15.35
CA TYR A 397 -20.16 -9.44 -15.09
C TYR A 397 -18.88 -9.02 -15.79
N THR A 398 -18.89 -7.85 -16.41
CA THR A 398 -17.68 -7.14 -16.86
C THR A 398 -17.89 -5.68 -16.54
N GLY A 399 -16.93 -5.07 -15.84
CA GLY A 399 -17.04 -3.70 -15.35
C GLY A 399 -15.98 -3.39 -14.31
N GLU A 400 -16.23 -2.37 -13.52
CA GLU A 400 -15.27 -1.90 -12.51
C GLU A 400 -15.86 -2.12 -11.10
N LEU A 401 -15.00 -2.44 -10.14
CA LEU A 401 -15.33 -2.41 -8.72
C LEU A 401 -14.78 -1.15 -8.07
N ALA A 402 -15.21 -0.88 -6.84
CA ALA A 402 -14.83 0.30 -6.08
C ALA A 402 -13.63 0.04 -5.17
N VAL A 403 -12.70 1.00 -5.11
CA VAL A 403 -11.84 1.19 -3.94
C VAL A 403 -12.60 2.06 -2.94
N GLU A 404 -12.77 1.59 -1.71
CA GLU A 404 -13.44 2.33 -0.63
C GLU A 404 -12.41 2.88 0.36
N VAL A 405 -12.65 4.09 0.85
CA VAL A 405 -11.77 4.75 1.84
C VAL A 405 -12.42 4.68 3.21
N HIS A 406 -11.84 3.87 4.10
CA HIS A 406 -12.36 3.68 5.45
C HIS A 406 -11.39 4.25 6.49
N PRO A 407 -11.89 5.06 7.43
CA PRO A 407 -11.08 5.52 8.55
C PRO A 407 -11.03 4.42 9.62
N MET A 408 -9.94 4.35 10.39
CA MET A 408 -9.71 3.32 11.41
C MET A 408 -9.50 3.91 12.81
N GLN A 409 -9.98 3.21 13.85
CA GLN A 409 -9.59 3.49 15.24
C GLN A 409 -8.34 2.67 15.56
N LEU A 410 -7.25 3.34 15.96
CA LEU A 410 -5.96 2.70 16.18
C LEU A 410 -5.92 1.86 17.47
N ASP A 411 -6.70 2.21 18.49
CA ASP A 411 -6.73 1.58 19.82
C ASP A 411 -8.00 0.76 20.10
N GLY A 412 -8.95 0.74 19.16
CA GLY A 412 -10.20 0.00 19.27
C GLY A 412 -11.16 0.54 20.34
N ASP A 413 -10.97 1.77 20.85
CA ASP A 413 -11.92 2.39 21.77
C ASP A 413 -13.14 2.95 21.02
N GLN A 414 -14.13 2.09 20.88
CA GLN A 414 -15.42 2.36 20.23
C GLN A 414 -16.24 3.48 20.88
N ALA A 415 -15.94 3.88 22.12
CA ALA A 415 -16.75 4.85 22.87
C ALA A 415 -16.22 6.28 22.77
N ASN A 416 -14.90 6.48 22.81
CA ASN A 416 -14.31 7.82 22.96
C ASN A 416 -13.15 8.13 22.01
N SER A 417 -12.74 7.22 21.14
CA SER A 417 -11.57 7.41 20.28
C SER A 417 -11.90 7.98 18.90
N GLU A 418 -10.96 8.77 18.40
CA GLU A 418 -11.00 9.40 17.08
C GLU A 418 -10.69 8.37 16.00
N PHE A 419 -11.26 8.54 14.81
CA PHE A 419 -10.88 7.76 13.65
C PHE A 419 -9.77 8.46 12.87
N TRP A 420 -8.88 7.69 12.26
CA TRP A 420 -7.83 8.19 11.39
C TRP A 420 -7.99 7.65 9.98
N LEU A 421 -7.97 8.55 9.00
CA LEU A 421 -7.77 8.18 7.61
C LEU A 421 -6.32 7.77 7.38
N PRO A 422 -6.07 6.74 6.54
CA PRO A 422 -4.71 6.39 6.10
C PRO A 422 -4.00 7.57 5.45
N ILE A 423 -2.67 7.64 5.57
CA ILE A 423 -1.86 8.66 4.84
C ILE A 423 -2.11 8.57 3.32
N TYR A 424 -2.10 7.35 2.78
CA TYR A 424 -2.44 7.06 1.39
C TYR A 424 -3.60 6.05 1.36
N PHE A 425 -4.55 6.24 0.43
CA PHE A 425 -5.79 5.48 0.38
C PHE A 425 -5.67 4.13 -0.35
N ALA A 426 -4.74 4.03 -1.29
CA ALA A 426 -4.49 2.82 -2.06
C ALA A 426 -2.99 2.61 -2.31
N GLN A 427 -2.63 1.37 -2.65
CA GLN A 427 -1.28 0.98 -3.00
C GLN A 427 -1.31 0.07 -4.23
N TRP A 428 -0.62 0.46 -5.28
CA TRP A 428 -0.53 -0.31 -6.52
C TRP A 428 0.84 -1.00 -6.63
N ASN A 429 0.81 -2.33 -6.64
CA ASN A 429 1.99 -3.19 -6.78
C ASN A 429 2.07 -3.84 -8.18
N GLY A 430 1.39 -3.28 -9.19
CA GLY A 430 1.30 -3.87 -10.53
C GLY A 430 0.17 -4.89 -10.70
N LYS A 431 -0.62 -5.17 -9.66
CA LYS A 431 -1.83 -6.00 -9.71
C LYS A 431 -3.09 -5.15 -9.54
N SER A 432 -4.26 -5.79 -9.53
CA SER A 432 -5.54 -5.11 -9.34
C SER A 432 -5.64 -4.50 -7.95
N LEU A 433 -6.27 -3.33 -7.83
CA LEU A 433 -6.53 -2.69 -6.54
C LEU A 433 -7.73 -3.30 -5.79
N VAL A 434 -8.56 -4.10 -6.45
CA VAL A 434 -9.82 -4.62 -5.92
C VAL A 434 -9.84 -6.14 -5.78
N LEU A 435 -8.84 -6.83 -6.34
CA LEU A 435 -8.70 -8.29 -6.23
C LEU A 435 -7.46 -8.64 -5.40
N PRO A 436 -7.51 -9.74 -4.63
CA PRO A 436 -6.32 -10.23 -3.94
C PRO A 436 -5.24 -10.64 -4.95
N ASP A 437 -3.99 -10.49 -4.54
CA ASP A 437 -2.82 -10.94 -5.31
C ASP A 437 -2.66 -12.47 -5.18
N GLU A 438 -3.26 -13.21 -6.12
CA GLU A 438 -3.21 -14.68 -6.15
C GLU A 438 -1.76 -15.20 -6.29
N ASP A 439 -0.88 -14.48 -7.01
CA ASP A 439 0.53 -14.87 -7.14
C ASP A 439 1.25 -14.77 -5.79
N ALA A 440 1.08 -13.66 -5.08
CA ALA A 440 1.64 -13.52 -3.73
C ALA A 440 1.10 -14.60 -2.78
N ALA A 441 -0.20 -14.90 -2.85
CA ALA A 441 -0.83 -15.89 -2.00
C ALA A 441 -0.27 -17.31 -2.24
N ALA A 442 -0.05 -17.68 -3.50
CA ALA A 442 0.54 -18.96 -3.90
C ALA A 442 2.04 -19.05 -3.55
N LEU A 443 2.79 -17.97 -3.73
CA LEU A 443 4.22 -17.88 -3.44
C LEU A 443 4.50 -17.97 -1.94
N TYR A 444 3.74 -17.26 -1.10
CA TYR A 444 3.91 -17.25 0.35
C TYR A 444 3.10 -18.33 1.08
N LYS A 445 2.36 -19.17 0.35
CA LYS A 445 1.54 -20.28 0.88
C LYS A 445 0.47 -19.82 1.89
N THR A 446 0.02 -18.58 1.79
CA THR A 446 -1.01 -18.02 2.68
C THR A 446 -2.41 -18.51 2.35
N GLU A 447 -2.64 -19.07 1.16
CA GLU A 447 -3.91 -19.69 0.76
C GLU A 447 -4.31 -20.88 1.64
N GLN A 448 -3.33 -21.63 2.19
CA GLN A 448 -3.61 -22.76 3.09
C GLN A 448 -4.12 -22.31 4.47
N ALA A 449 -3.86 -21.06 4.86
CA ALA A 449 -4.28 -20.49 6.14
C ALA A 449 -5.62 -19.75 6.06
N ALA A 450 -6.04 -19.28 4.87
CA ALA A 450 -7.20 -18.41 4.72
C ALA A 450 -8.24 -18.98 3.74
N SER A 451 -9.02 -19.96 4.20
CA SER A 451 -10.16 -20.51 3.45
C SER A 451 -11.25 -19.47 3.11
N GLN A 452 -11.21 -18.27 3.71
CA GLN A 452 -12.19 -17.18 3.56
C GLN A 452 -11.66 -15.90 2.87
N ALA A 453 -10.35 -15.66 2.75
CA ALA A 453 -9.83 -14.39 2.22
C ALA A 453 -9.74 -14.32 0.67
N VAL A 454 -9.86 -15.46 -0.02
CA VAL A 454 -9.70 -15.56 -1.49
C VAL A 454 -11.05 -15.49 -2.25
N VAL A 455 -12.13 -15.04 -1.61
CA VAL A 455 -13.49 -15.15 -2.20
C VAL A 455 -13.63 -14.29 -3.47
N LEU A 456 -13.14 -13.05 -3.49
CA LEU A 456 -13.23 -12.19 -4.69
C LEU A 456 -12.34 -12.69 -5.83
N GLY A 457 -11.10 -13.13 -5.53
CA GLY A 457 -10.19 -13.72 -6.53
C GLY A 457 -10.80 -14.96 -7.20
N ARG A 458 -11.59 -15.76 -6.47
CA ARG A 458 -12.33 -16.90 -7.05
C ARG A 458 -13.45 -16.51 -8.01
N LEU A 459 -14.01 -15.30 -7.88
CA LEU A 459 -15.14 -14.85 -8.69
C LEU A 459 -14.70 -14.08 -9.93
N TYR A 460 -13.58 -13.36 -9.88
CA TYR A 460 -13.19 -12.39 -10.89
C TYR A 460 -11.73 -12.55 -11.35
N ASN A 461 -11.49 -12.18 -12.62
CA ASN A 461 -10.18 -11.90 -13.18
C ASN A 461 -10.00 -10.39 -13.36
N PRO A 462 -8.80 -9.85 -13.15
CA PRO A 462 -8.50 -8.47 -13.55
C PRO A 462 -8.48 -8.34 -15.08
N VAL A 463 -8.77 -7.13 -15.59
CA VAL A 463 -8.81 -6.86 -17.04
C VAL A 463 -7.85 -5.73 -17.40
N GLY A 464 -7.00 -5.94 -18.41
CA GLY A 464 -6.18 -4.90 -19.04
C GLY A 464 -4.86 -4.56 -18.33
N LEU A 465 -4.57 -5.16 -17.17
CA LEU A 465 -3.36 -4.91 -16.39
C LEU A 465 -2.07 -5.40 -17.09
N GLU A 466 -2.18 -6.40 -17.95
CA GLU A 466 -1.08 -6.91 -18.77
C GLU A 466 -0.49 -5.85 -19.72
N SER A 467 -1.29 -4.84 -20.07
CA SER A 467 -0.87 -3.73 -20.93
C SER A 467 -0.16 -2.60 -20.18
N ILE A 468 -0.16 -2.63 -18.84
CA ILE A 468 0.49 -1.62 -18.00
C ILE A 468 1.24 -2.26 -16.82
N PRO A 469 2.27 -3.09 -17.09
CA PRO A 469 3.04 -3.71 -16.02
C PRO A 469 3.81 -2.65 -15.23
N LEU A 470 3.79 -2.73 -13.90
CA LEU A 470 4.62 -1.89 -13.05
C LEU A 470 6.09 -2.32 -13.15
N ARG A 471 6.93 -1.46 -13.71
CA ARG A 471 8.37 -1.67 -13.97
C ARG A 471 9.21 -0.48 -13.55
N TYR A 472 10.38 -0.75 -12.99
CA TYR A 472 11.38 0.26 -12.64
C TYR A 472 11.88 1.03 -13.86
N GLY A 473 12.24 2.29 -13.67
CA GLY A 473 12.71 3.20 -14.72
C GLY A 473 11.58 3.93 -15.46
N ASN A 474 10.35 3.42 -15.40
CA ASN A 474 9.20 4.02 -16.08
C ASN A 474 8.53 5.12 -15.24
N ILE A 475 7.87 6.04 -15.95
CA ILE A 475 7.05 7.10 -15.34
C ILE A 475 5.58 6.78 -15.59
N TYR A 476 4.79 6.76 -14.51
CA TYR A 476 3.35 6.48 -14.53
C TYR A 476 2.56 7.72 -14.17
N GLU A 477 1.43 7.89 -14.83
CA GLU A 477 0.43 8.92 -14.54
C GLU A 477 -0.83 8.27 -13.99
N PHE A 478 -1.45 8.90 -12.99
CA PHE A 478 -2.65 8.40 -12.30
C PHE A 478 -3.74 9.45 -12.26
N ARG A 479 -4.98 9.04 -12.49
CA ARG A 479 -6.18 9.84 -12.22
C ARG A 479 -7.21 9.03 -11.45
N VAL A 480 -8.16 9.72 -10.82
CA VAL A 480 -9.20 9.07 -10.00
C VAL A 480 -10.58 9.54 -10.44
N ARG A 481 -11.45 8.55 -10.76
CA ARG A 481 -12.88 8.73 -11.04
C ARG A 481 -13.70 8.37 -9.81
N LEU A 482 -14.69 9.20 -9.50
CA LEU A 482 -15.64 8.96 -8.43
C LEU A 482 -16.70 7.95 -8.87
N MET A 483 -17.18 7.15 -7.93
CA MET A 483 -18.21 6.14 -8.14
C MET A 483 -19.32 6.33 -7.11
N ASP A 484 -20.56 6.34 -7.57
CA ASP A 484 -21.73 6.49 -6.70
C ASP A 484 -22.23 5.16 -6.14
N ALA A 485 -23.23 5.22 -5.26
CA ALA A 485 -23.82 4.04 -4.61
C ALA A 485 -24.54 3.07 -5.58
N THR A 486 -24.81 3.52 -6.81
CA THR A 486 -25.37 2.68 -7.89
C THR A 486 -24.30 2.04 -8.75
N SER A 487 -23.02 2.20 -8.39
CA SER A 487 -21.88 1.84 -9.23
C SER A 487 -21.80 2.65 -10.53
N GLY A 488 -22.41 3.83 -10.53
CA GLY A 488 -22.35 4.82 -11.59
C GLY A 488 -21.10 5.70 -11.51
N GLY A 489 -21.08 6.77 -12.30
CA GLY A 489 -19.98 7.72 -12.44
C GLY A 489 -19.27 7.63 -13.79
N PRO A 490 -18.26 8.49 -14.02
CA PRO A 490 -17.66 8.67 -15.34
C PRO A 490 -17.08 7.37 -15.91
N GLU A 491 -17.19 7.21 -17.23
CA GLU A 491 -16.59 6.11 -17.99
C GLU A 491 -15.07 6.30 -18.15
N LEU A 492 -14.35 5.21 -18.47
CA LEU A 492 -12.89 5.25 -18.68
C LEU A 492 -12.47 6.17 -19.84
N SER A 493 -13.31 6.36 -20.84
CA SER A 493 -13.03 7.25 -21.98
C SER A 493 -13.38 8.71 -21.75
N GLU A 494 -14.07 9.03 -20.66
CA GLU A 494 -14.44 10.41 -20.34
C GLU A 494 -13.26 11.14 -19.70
N GLU A 495 -13.27 12.47 -19.82
CA GLU A 495 -12.24 13.36 -19.29
C GLU A 495 -12.90 14.40 -18.36
N PRO A 496 -12.14 14.95 -17.39
CA PRO A 496 -12.63 16.02 -16.53
C PRO A 496 -13.11 17.22 -17.34
N VAL A 497 -14.25 17.80 -16.93
CA VAL A 497 -14.82 18.98 -17.60
C VAL A 497 -14.14 20.25 -17.11
N TYR A 498 -13.81 20.29 -15.81
CA TYR A 498 -13.19 21.45 -15.18
C TYR A 498 -11.70 21.27 -15.00
N GLU A 499 -10.96 22.38 -15.09
CA GLU A 499 -9.58 22.40 -14.60
C GLU A 499 -9.56 22.17 -13.09
N ALA A 500 -8.56 21.42 -12.64
CA ALA A 500 -8.33 21.13 -11.23
C ALA A 500 -6.87 21.39 -10.88
N GLN A 501 -6.57 21.48 -9.58
CA GLN A 501 -5.23 21.84 -9.10
C GLN A 501 -4.17 20.79 -9.50
N ALA A 502 -4.49 19.52 -9.31
CA ALA A 502 -3.61 18.40 -9.67
C ALA A 502 -4.44 17.15 -9.99
N PRO A 503 -5.22 17.14 -11.10
CA PRO A 503 -6.11 16.02 -11.44
C PRO A 503 -5.34 14.74 -11.83
N VAL A 504 -4.07 14.88 -12.19
CA VAL A 504 -3.19 13.78 -12.58
C VAL A 504 -1.93 13.81 -11.73
N ALA A 505 -1.62 12.71 -11.05
CA ALA A 505 -0.36 12.53 -10.34
C ALA A 505 0.65 11.80 -11.22
N THR A 506 1.92 12.20 -11.16
CA THR A 506 3.01 11.57 -11.91
C THR A 506 4.03 10.97 -10.95
N THR A 507 4.45 9.71 -11.17
CA THR A 507 5.49 9.04 -10.38
C THR A 507 6.50 8.37 -11.28
N HIS A 508 7.78 8.71 -11.10
CA HIS A 508 8.89 7.94 -11.65
C HIS A 508 9.17 6.76 -10.72
N PHE A 509 8.81 5.55 -11.16
CA PHE A 509 8.97 4.35 -10.36
C PHE A 509 10.41 3.85 -10.44
N LYS A 510 11.15 3.93 -9.33
CA LYS A 510 12.59 3.63 -9.28
C LYS A 510 12.89 2.54 -8.28
N ARG A 511 13.99 1.82 -8.46
CA ARG A 511 14.45 0.82 -7.49
C ARG A 511 15.14 1.53 -6.33
N PHE A 512 14.53 1.48 -5.14
CA PHE A 512 15.14 1.93 -3.87
C PHE A 512 15.73 0.79 -3.04
N VAL A 513 15.35 -0.45 -3.35
CA VAL A 513 15.85 -1.66 -2.67
C VAL A 513 17.24 -2.01 -3.16
N GLN A 514 18.21 -2.03 -2.24
CA GLN A 514 19.59 -2.44 -2.52
C GLN A 514 19.69 -3.94 -2.77
N PRO A 515 20.62 -4.41 -3.63
CA PRO A 515 20.92 -5.83 -3.75
C PRO A 515 21.36 -6.44 -2.40
N GLU A 516 20.84 -7.62 -2.11
CA GLU A 516 21.27 -8.40 -0.93
C GLU A 516 22.73 -8.89 -1.07
N PRO A 517 23.35 -9.46 -0.02
CA PRO A 517 24.71 -9.96 -0.09
C PRO A 517 24.85 -11.06 -1.15
N LEU A 518 26.02 -11.12 -1.78
CA LEU A 518 26.38 -12.17 -2.73
C LEU A 518 26.30 -13.55 -2.05
N ARG A 519 25.90 -14.57 -2.80
CA ARG A 519 25.90 -15.95 -2.30
C ARG A 519 27.20 -16.61 -2.69
N MET A 520 27.86 -17.29 -1.76
CA MET A 520 29.16 -17.92 -2.00
C MET A 520 29.18 -19.33 -1.44
N ASP A 521 29.76 -20.24 -2.22
CA ASP A 521 29.97 -21.62 -1.78
C ASP A 521 31.19 -21.74 -0.86
N GLY A 522 31.16 -22.71 0.05
CA GLY A 522 32.31 -23.04 0.89
C GLY A 522 32.69 -21.98 1.92
N LEU A 523 31.80 -21.01 2.19
CA LEU A 523 32.01 -20.06 3.29
C LEU A 523 32.24 -20.82 4.62
N PRO A 524 33.24 -20.43 5.42
CA PRO A 524 33.47 -21.06 6.71
C PRO A 524 32.22 -20.90 7.57
N ARG A 525 31.70 -22.01 8.11
CA ARG A 525 30.65 -21.94 9.13
C ARG A 525 31.28 -21.38 10.40
N VAL A 526 30.65 -20.36 10.98
CA VAL A 526 31.10 -19.76 12.26
C VAL A 526 31.24 -20.89 13.30
N PRO A 527 32.45 -21.22 13.77
CA PRO A 527 32.63 -22.03 14.95
C PRO A 527 32.38 -21.18 16.20
N ASP A 528 32.20 -21.80 17.37
CA ASP A 528 32.07 -21.10 18.66
C ASP A 528 33.32 -20.23 19.03
N GLU A 529 34.40 -20.28 18.23
CA GLU A 529 35.64 -19.49 18.38
C GLU A 529 35.75 -18.44 17.25
N PRO A 530 35.59 -17.13 17.55
CA PRO A 530 35.46 -16.06 16.54
C PRO A 530 36.72 -15.70 15.73
N LEU A 531 37.88 -16.32 15.98
CA LEU A 531 39.17 -15.72 15.62
C LEU A 531 39.98 -16.40 14.49
N ASP A 532 39.66 -17.61 14.02
CA ASP A 532 40.54 -18.32 13.06
C ASP A 532 39.80 -19.22 12.05
N THR A 533 38.85 -18.67 11.27
CA THR A 533 38.32 -19.39 10.10
C THR A 533 38.71 -18.69 8.80
N TYR A 534 39.82 -19.12 8.22
CA TYR A 534 40.24 -18.74 6.88
C TYR A 534 39.53 -19.59 5.82
N PHE A 535 39.12 -18.97 4.72
CA PHE A 535 38.70 -19.70 3.54
C PHE A 535 39.88 -20.47 2.96
N ALA A 536 39.71 -21.78 2.77
CA ALA A 536 40.79 -22.68 2.36
C ALA A 536 40.71 -23.12 0.89
N GLY A 537 39.69 -22.71 0.14
CA GLY A 537 39.54 -23.05 -1.28
C GLY A 537 40.52 -22.28 -2.17
N ASP A 538 40.82 -22.84 -3.34
CA ASP A 538 41.69 -22.23 -4.36
C ASP A 538 40.89 -21.46 -5.44
N SER A 539 39.57 -21.37 -5.28
CA SER A 539 38.70 -20.55 -6.14
C SER A 539 37.48 -20.07 -5.35
N LEU A 540 36.95 -18.91 -5.73
CA LEU A 540 35.69 -18.37 -5.23
C LEU A 540 34.59 -18.70 -6.23
N THR A 541 33.57 -19.45 -5.79
CA THR A 541 32.33 -19.65 -6.57
C THR A 541 31.27 -18.71 -6.01
N ILE A 542 30.87 -17.73 -6.83
CA ILE A 542 30.00 -16.64 -6.43
C ILE A 542 28.72 -16.71 -7.26
N HIS A 543 27.57 -16.61 -6.61
CA HIS A 543 26.28 -16.47 -7.25
C HIS A 543 25.68 -15.09 -6.97
N ARG A 544 24.84 -14.64 -7.90
CA ARG A 544 24.04 -13.41 -7.71
C ARG A 544 23.19 -13.51 -6.43
N PRO A 545 22.92 -12.37 -5.77
CA PRO A 545 21.99 -12.30 -4.64
C PRO A 545 20.59 -12.76 -5.06
N LEU A 546 19.74 -13.10 -4.10
CA LEU A 546 18.35 -13.43 -4.38
C LEU A 546 17.47 -12.18 -4.31
N LEU A 547 16.55 -12.09 -5.25
CA LEU A 547 15.49 -11.08 -5.30
C LEU A 547 14.12 -11.76 -5.25
N GLY A 548 13.27 -11.31 -4.33
CA GLY A 548 11.94 -11.87 -4.10
C GLY A 548 10.81 -11.14 -4.83
N TYR A 549 9.59 -11.62 -4.63
CA TYR A 549 8.36 -10.94 -5.03
C TYR A 549 8.05 -9.74 -4.12
N PRO A 550 7.49 -8.63 -4.63
CA PRO A 550 7.21 -8.32 -6.03
C PRO A 550 8.40 -7.72 -6.79
N SER A 551 9.48 -7.33 -6.10
CA SER A 551 10.60 -6.58 -6.67
C SER A 551 11.21 -7.19 -7.93
N VAL A 552 11.30 -8.53 -8.03
CA VAL A 552 11.86 -9.18 -9.23
C VAL A 552 10.96 -8.99 -10.45
N VAL A 553 9.64 -8.92 -10.26
CA VAL A 553 8.69 -8.61 -11.34
C VAL A 553 8.95 -7.18 -11.82
N PHE A 554 9.21 -6.23 -10.93
CA PHE A 554 9.44 -4.84 -11.32
C PHE A 554 10.68 -4.63 -12.20
N THR A 555 11.65 -5.55 -12.19
CA THR A 555 12.84 -5.47 -13.06
C THR A 555 12.52 -5.60 -14.55
N GLY A 556 11.49 -6.37 -14.91
CA GLY A 556 11.16 -6.66 -16.32
C GLY A 556 12.20 -7.49 -17.09
N LYS A 557 13.23 -8.03 -16.43
CA LYS A 557 14.35 -8.75 -17.08
C LYS A 557 14.12 -10.26 -17.25
N TYR A 558 13.25 -10.85 -16.43
CA TYR A 558 12.80 -12.23 -16.60
C TYR A 558 11.59 -12.30 -17.53
N ALA A 559 11.57 -13.30 -18.43
CA ALA A 559 10.43 -13.55 -19.31
C ALA A 559 9.17 -13.93 -18.52
N ASP A 560 9.30 -14.88 -17.57
CA ASP A 560 8.23 -15.24 -16.64
C ASP A 560 8.82 -15.60 -15.25
N PRO A 561 8.87 -14.64 -14.31
CA PRO A 561 9.49 -14.86 -13.00
C PRO A 561 8.61 -15.68 -12.04
N ILE A 562 7.29 -15.76 -12.25
CA ILE A 562 6.37 -16.35 -11.25
C ILE A 562 6.59 -17.87 -11.08
N PRO A 563 6.69 -18.69 -12.15
CA PRO A 563 6.98 -20.12 -12.00
C PRO A 563 8.35 -20.40 -11.35
N LEU A 564 9.35 -19.55 -11.65
CA LEU A 564 10.69 -19.68 -11.05
C LEU A 564 10.67 -19.38 -9.55
N LEU A 565 9.95 -18.33 -9.14
CA LEU A 565 9.73 -18.02 -7.73
C LEU A 565 8.92 -19.11 -7.02
N GLN A 566 7.95 -19.72 -7.70
CA GLN A 566 7.15 -20.81 -7.13
C GLN A 566 8.01 -22.03 -6.84
N ALA A 567 8.88 -22.42 -7.78
CA ALA A 567 9.84 -23.50 -7.57
C ALA A 567 10.82 -23.18 -6.44
N ALA A 568 11.29 -21.93 -6.34
CA ALA A 568 12.16 -21.49 -5.25
C ALA A 568 11.45 -21.52 -3.88
N SER A 569 10.19 -21.10 -3.81
CA SER A 569 9.36 -21.18 -2.61
C SER A 569 9.16 -22.62 -2.15
N ASP A 570 8.83 -23.53 -3.08
CA ASP A 570 8.65 -24.94 -2.77
C ASP A 570 9.94 -25.61 -2.27
N ALA A 571 11.10 -25.23 -2.83
CA ALA A 571 12.40 -25.72 -2.39
C ALA A 571 12.83 -25.15 -1.02
N ALA A 572 12.36 -23.96 -0.64
CA ALA A 572 12.74 -23.27 0.60
C ALA A 572 11.90 -23.65 1.83
N GLN A 573 10.93 -24.56 1.69
CA GLN A 573 10.04 -24.96 2.78
C GLN A 573 10.82 -25.43 4.01
N GLY A 574 10.64 -24.72 5.13
CA GLY A 574 11.28 -25.03 6.41
C GLY A 574 12.73 -24.56 6.56
N VAL A 575 13.29 -23.83 5.58
CA VAL A 575 14.73 -23.48 5.54
C VAL A 575 15.01 -21.97 5.57
N GLY A 576 14.06 -21.09 5.17
CA GLY A 576 14.24 -19.62 5.28
C GLY A 576 13.55 -18.79 4.18
N SER A 577 14.10 -17.62 3.87
CA SER A 577 13.65 -16.72 2.79
C SER A 577 13.96 -17.29 1.39
N PHE A 578 13.13 -16.97 0.40
CA PHE A 578 13.27 -17.43 -0.98
C PHE A 578 13.33 -16.28 -1.99
N GLY A 579 13.85 -16.57 -3.18
CA GLY A 579 13.94 -15.65 -4.30
C GLY A 579 14.66 -16.29 -5.49
N ILE A 580 14.77 -15.55 -6.59
CA ILE A 580 15.56 -15.95 -7.77
C ILE A 580 16.74 -14.99 -7.96
N PRO A 581 17.79 -15.35 -8.72
CA PRO A 581 18.95 -14.48 -8.92
C PRO A 581 18.58 -13.06 -9.35
N ASP A 582 19.16 -12.04 -8.71
CA ASP A 582 18.91 -10.64 -9.03
C ASP A 582 19.47 -10.31 -10.43
N PRO A 583 18.61 -9.98 -11.41
CA PRO A 583 19.07 -9.76 -12.78
C PRO A 583 19.78 -8.41 -12.92
N ASP A 584 19.65 -7.50 -11.95
CA ASP A 584 20.28 -6.19 -11.99
C ASP A 584 21.74 -6.21 -11.49
N VAL A 585 22.19 -7.29 -10.84
CA VAL A 585 23.59 -7.41 -10.37
C VAL A 585 24.47 -7.89 -11.51
N LEU A 586 25.07 -6.96 -12.25
CA LEU A 586 25.83 -7.24 -13.47
C LEU A 586 27.27 -7.71 -13.17
N ARG A 587 27.88 -7.18 -12.11
CA ARG A 587 29.29 -7.43 -11.78
C ARG A 587 29.51 -7.52 -10.28
N VAL A 588 30.66 -8.07 -9.90
CA VAL A 588 31.16 -8.11 -8.53
C VAL A 588 32.32 -7.13 -8.39
N GLN A 589 32.26 -6.27 -7.39
CA GLN A 589 33.41 -5.52 -6.90
C GLN A 589 34.10 -6.33 -5.79
N ILE A 590 35.42 -6.42 -5.86
CA ILE A 590 36.27 -7.12 -4.90
C ILE A 590 37.28 -6.12 -4.35
N ASP A 591 37.16 -5.78 -3.07
CA ASP A 591 38.15 -5.02 -2.34
C ASP A 591 39.11 -5.99 -1.63
N VAL A 592 40.40 -5.89 -1.93
CA VAL A 592 41.46 -6.70 -1.30
C VAL A 592 42.17 -5.86 -0.26
N GLU A 593 42.13 -6.30 0.99
CA GLU A 593 42.71 -5.59 2.13
C GLU A 593 43.67 -6.52 2.88
N VAL A 594 44.82 -5.98 3.32
CA VAL A 594 45.86 -6.74 4.02
C VAL A 594 45.93 -6.28 5.47
N ARG A 595 46.01 -7.22 6.41
CA ARG A 595 46.11 -6.91 7.83
C ARG A 595 47.45 -6.23 8.15
N ALA A 596 47.37 -5.09 8.83
CA ALA A 596 48.50 -4.34 9.36
C ALA A 596 48.69 -4.62 10.86
N LEU A 597 49.63 -3.88 11.49
CA LEU A 597 49.78 -3.92 12.94
C LEU A 597 48.51 -3.38 13.62
N ASP A 598 48.15 -3.96 14.77
CA ASP A 598 47.02 -3.46 15.54
C ASP A 598 47.25 -1.97 15.87
N MET A 599 46.18 -1.16 15.72
CA MET A 599 46.17 0.31 15.81
C MET A 599 46.70 1.07 14.58
N ASP A 600 47.25 0.39 13.56
CA ASP A 600 47.62 1.03 12.28
C ASP A 600 46.43 1.04 11.32
N ASN A 601 45.57 2.03 11.49
CA ASN A 601 44.32 2.17 10.74
C ASN A 601 44.37 3.31 9.72
N ARG A 602 45.51 3.97 9.53
CA ARG A 602 45.60 5.21 8.74
C ARG A 602 45.19 5.03 7.28
N LEU A 603 45.52 3.88 6.70
CA LEU A 603 45.22 3.53 5.31
C LEU A 603 44.06 2.51 5.20
N SER A 604 43.27 2.37 6.27
CA SER A 604 42.12 1.48 6.31
C SER A 604 40.90 2.11 5.67
N LEU A 605 40.14 1.32 4.91
CA LEU A 605 38.87 1.77 4.33
C LEU A 605 37.82 2.08 5.41
N SER A 606 37.83 1.32 6.52
CA SER A 606 36.92 1.58 7.65
C SER A 606 37.44 2.66 8.60
N GLY A 607 38.75 2.93 8.58
CA GLY A 607 39.44 3.85 9.49
C GLY A 607 39.52 3.36 10.94
N THR A 608 38.89 2.23 11.26
CA THR A 608 38.78 1.67 12.62
C THR A 608 39.49 0.33 12.77
N GLU A 609 39.62 -0.43 11.68
CA GLU A 609 40.21 -1.77 11.70
C GLU A 609 41.60 -1.76 11.05
N PRO A 610 42.53 -2.62 11.51
CA PRO A 610 43.91 -2.67 11.03
C PRO A 610 44.02 -3.46 9.71
N PHE A 611 43.23 -3.08 8.71
CA PHE A 611 43.24 -3.65 7.37
C PHE A 611 43.47 -2.53 6.36
N ILE A 612 44.59 -2.60 5.64
CA ILE A 612 44.99 -1.58 4.67
C ILE A 612 44.52 -2.01 3.28
N HIS A 613 43.93 -1.08 2.53
CA HIS A 613 43.52 -1.31 1.15
C HIS A 613 44.73 -1.56 0.24
N LEU A 614 44.75 -2.71 -0.45
CA LEU A 614 45.76 -3.02 -1.45
C LEU A 614 45.29 -2.60 -2.85
N TYR A 615 44.19 -3.17 -3.33
CA TYR A 615 43.58 -2.83 -4.62
C TYR A 615 42.07 -3.17 -4.64
N ARG A 616 41.37 -2.68 -5.67
CA ARG A 616 39.95 -2.97 -5.95
C ARG A 616 39.82 -3.49 -7.37
N THR A 617 39.18 -4.62 -7.60
CA THR A 617 38.98 -5.16 -8.96
C THR A 617 37.53 -5.56 -9.24
N PHE A 618 37.18 -5.74 -10.52
CA PHE A 618 35.82 -6.06 -10.96
C PHE A 618 35.75 -7.33 -11.80
N ARG A 619 34.67 -8.11 -11.64
CA ARG A 619 34.39 -9.28 -12.48
C ARG A 619 32.93 -9.30 -12.89
N ASP A 620 32.67 -9.49 -14.18
CA ASP A 620 31.31 -9.57 -14.70
C ASP A 620 30.70 -10.95 -14.44
N PHE A 621 29.40 -10.98 -14.11
CA PHE A 621 28.67 -12.24 -14.09
C PHE A 621 28.43 -12.73 -15.53
N PRO A 622 28.29 -14.06 -15.73
CA PRO A 622 27.79 -14.60 -16.98
C PRO A 622 26.42 -14.02 -17.35
N ALA A 623 26.08 -14.13 -18.63
CA ALA A 623 24.80 -13.64 -19.17
C ALA A 623 23.59 -14.40 -18.60
N SER A 624 23.76 -15.68 -18.27
CA SER A 624 22.73 -16.48 -17.59
C SER A 624 22.66 -16.10 -16.12
N PHE A 625 21.46 -15.79 -15.62
CA PHE A 625 21.27 -15.34 -14.24
C PHE A 625 21.53 -16.42 -13.19
N ASP A 626 21.34 -17.69 -13.53
CA ASP A 626 21.54 -18.82 -12.62
C ASP A 626 23.00 -19.31 -12.55
N GLU A 627 23.84 -18.87 -13.48
CA GLU A 627 25.22 -19.34 -13.58
C GLU A 627 26.12 -18.69 -12.53
N ALA A 628 27.01 -19.50 -11.94
CA ALA A 628 27.98 -19.03 -10.97
C ALA A 628 29.19 -18.39 -11.65
N LEU A 629 29.72 -17.33 -11.06
CA LEU A 629 31.01 -16.77 -11.39
C LEU A 629 32.10 -17.51 -10.60
N SER A 630 33.07 -18.11 -11.30
CA SER A 630 34.22 -18.77 -10.68
C SER A 630 35.47 -17.91 -10.85
N ILE A 631 36.11 -17.56 -9.73
CA ILE A 631 37.33 -16.74 -9.69
C ILE A 631 38.45 -17.57 -9.06
N PRO A 632 39.45 -18.02 -9.84
CA PRO A 632 40.63 -18.69 -9.29
C PRO A 632 41.43 -17.77 -8.36
N LEU A 633 41.98 -18.32 -7.27
CA LEU A 633 42.84 -17.59 -6.33
C LEU A 633 44.30 -18.00 -6.56
N THR A 634 45.14 -17.05 -6.94
CA THR A 634 46.56 -17.27 -7.21
C THR A 634 47.41 -16.57 -6.16
N PHE A 635 48.20 -17.34 -5.41
CA PHE A 635 48.99 -16.83 -4.29
C PHE A 635 50.46 -16.63 -4.67
N VAL A 636 50.90 -15.37 -4.66
CA VAL A 636 52.24 -14.95 -5.06
C VAL A 636 53.09 -14.61 -3.83
N GLN A 637 54.37 -14.99 -3.88
CA GLN A 637 55.35 -14.58 -2.88
C GLN A 637 55.74 -13.11 -3.10
N ALA A 638 55.20 -12.22 -2.27
CA ALA A 638 55.46 -10.78 -2.34
C ALA A 638 56.12 -10.30 -1.03
N ASN A 639 57.40 -9.94 -1.08
CA ASN A 639 58.13 -9.51 0.11
C ASN A 639 57.79 -8.05 0.45
N VAL A 640 57.68 -7.20 -0.57
CA VAL A 640 57.31 -5.79 -0.49
C VAL A 640 55.96 -5.57 -1.17
N LEU A 641 55.03 -4.91 -0.46
CA LEU A 641 53.76 -4.45 -1.01
C LEU A 641 53.74 -2.93 -0.98
N ASN A 642 53.34 -2.33 -2.10
CA ASN A 642 53.12 -0.90 -2.20
C ASN A 642 51.62 -0.61 -2.08
N PHE A 643 51.26 0.37 -1.26
CA PHE A 643 49.88 0.76 -1.01
C PHE A 643 49.61 2.16 -1.57
N GLY A 644 48.49 2.33 -2.25
CA GLY A 644 48.04 3.63 -2.76
C GLY A 644 48.64 4.07 -4.11
N ASP A 645 49.45 3.22 -4.75
CA ASP A 645 49.89 3.41 -6.14
C ASP A 645 49.25 2.33 -7.05
N PRO A 646 48.28 2.67 -7.91
CA PRO A 646 47.62 1.72 -8.80
C PRO A 646 48.54 1.14 -9.89
N ALA A 647 49.66 1.82 -10.20
CA ALA A 647 50.58 1.40 -11.26
C ALA A 647 51.66 0.43 -10.76
N ASP A 648 51.89 0.37 -9.45
CA ASP A 648 52.92 -0.46 -8.82
C ASP A 648 52.46 -0.98 -7.46
N LEU A 649 52.02 -2.24 -7.42
CA LEU A 649 51.65 -2.94 -6.19
C LEU A 649 52.85 -3.62 -5.50
N GLY A 650 54.09 -3.32 -5.92
CA GLY A 650 55.32 -3.91 -5.42
C GLY A 650 55.57 -5.29 -6.00
N ASP A 651 56.00 -6.23 -5.15
CA ASP A 651 56.36 -7.60 -5.54
C ASP A 651 55.14 -8.46 -5.93
N LEU A 652 53.93 -7.89 -5.93
CA LEU A 652 52.76 -8.56 -6.50
C LEU A 652 52.91 -8.75 -8.03
N GLY A 653 53.71 -7.88 -8.68
CA GLY A 653 54.10 -8.01 -10.09
C GLY A 653 52.96 -7.76 -11.08
N VAL A 654 51.89 -7.10 -10.64
CA VAL A 654 50.72 -6.75 -11.45
C VAL A 654 50.30 -5.30 -11.15
N SER A 655 49.81 -4.62 -12.17
CA SER A 655 49.15 -3.32 -12.07
C SER A 655 47.64 -3.47 -11.89
N GLN A 656 46.97 -2.38 -11.51
CA GLN A 656 45.51 -2.34 -11.40
C GLN A 656 44.79 -2.68 -12.71
N ASP A 657 45.27 -2.15 -13.85
CA ASP A 657 44.64 -2.40 -15.16
C ASP A 657 44.76 -3.89 -15.56
N GLU A 658 45.92 -4.51 -15.29
CA GLU A 658 46.12 -5.94 -15.54
C GLU A 658 45.21 -6.80 -14.65
N LEU A 659 45.05 -6.43 -13.37
CA LEU A 659 44.18 -7.14 -12.43
C LEU A 659 42.71 -7.16 -12.87
N ASP A 660 42.23 -6.10 -13.53
CA ASP A 660 40.86 -6.02 -14.03
C ASP A 660 40.63 -6.87 -15.29
N GLU A 661 41.68 -7.12 -16.08
CA GLU A 661 41.62 -8.00 -17.26
C GLU A 661 41.81 -9.49 -16.94
N MET A 662 42.45 -9.81 -15.81
CA MET A 662 42.73 -11.19 -15.40
C MET A 662 41.48 -11.91 -14.88
N ALA A 663 41.32 -13.19 -15.25
CA ALA A 663 40.24 -14.03 -14.70
C ALA A 663 40.50 -14.42 -13.23
N GLU A 664 41.76 -14.55 -12.84
CA GLU A 664 42.19 -14.91 -11.49
C GLU A 664 42.32 -13.68 -10.57
N LEU A 665 42.32 -13.92 -9.25
CA LEU A 665 42.58 -12.94 -8.22
C LEU A 665 43.96 -13.21 -7.61
N VAL A 666 44.87 -12.26 -7.74
CA VAL A 666 46.26 -12.38 -7.27
C VAL A 666 46.38 -11.90 -5.83
N LEU A 667 46.83 -12.78 -4.93
CA LEU A 667 46.87 -12.54 -3.48
C LEU A 667 48.29 -12.78 -2.93
N PRO A 668 48.78 -11.96 -1.98
CA PRO A 668 50.10 -12.19 -1.39
C PRO A 668 50.11 -13.36 -0.40
N ARG A 669 51.21 -14.11 -0.37
CA ARG A 669 51.49 -15.13 0.67
C ARG A 669 52.02 -14.49 1.96
N GLY A 670 51.90 -15.22 3.07
CA GLY A 670 52.41 -14.82 4.38
C GLY A 670 51.61 -13.71 5.08
N ARG A 671 50.54 -13.20 4.44
CA ARG A 671 49.69 -12.12 4.97
C ARG A 671 48.28 -12.62 5.30
N GLU A 672 47.64 -12.00 6.29
CA GLU A 672 46.20 -12.16 6.51
C GLU A 672 45.48 -11.16 5.60
N ILE A 673 44.56 -11.67 4.77
CA ILE A 673 43.84 -10.89 3.77
C ILE A 673 42.36 -10.91 4.09
N ARG A 674 41.72 -9.75 4.03
CA ARG A 674 40.27 -9.61 4.01
C ARG A 674 39.82 -9.29 2.59
N LEU A 675 38.89 -10.10 2.08
CA LEU A 675 38.18 -9.82 0.85
C LEU A 675 36.80 -9.27 1.21
N THR A 676 36.48 -8.09 0.71
CA THR A 676 35.13 -7.51 0.80
C THR A 676 34.51 -7.51 -0.60
N LEU A 677 33.46 -8.30 -0.80
CA LEU A 677 32.78 -8.45 -2.08
C LEU A 677 31.42 -7.77 -2.08
N ARG A 678 31.05 -7.11 -3.17
CA ARG A 678 29.75 -6.44 -3.35
C ARG A 678 29.22 -6.70 -4.76
N GLY A 679 27.93 -6.98 -4.88
CA GLY A 679 27.25 -6.98 -6.17
C GLY A 679 27.00 -5.54 -6.65
N LEU A 680 27.20 -5.26 -7.94
CA LEU A 680 26.98 -3.94 -8.53
C LEU A 680 26.02 -4.02 -9.71
N GLY A 681 25.08 -3.07 -9.75
CA GLY A 681 24.30 -2.73 -10.94
C GLY A 681 24.99 -1.69 -11.84
N ASP A 682 24.30 -1.28 -12.90
CA ASP A 682 24.76 -0.29 -13.89
C ASP A 682 24.83 1.15 -13.35
N GLY A 683 24.11 1.43 -12.26
CA GLY A 683 24.10 2.74 -11.60
C GLY A 683 23.26 3.80 -12.32
N ASP A 684 22.35 3.42 -13.22
CA ASP A 684 21.45 4.34 -13.91
C ASP A 684 20.57 5.11 -12.91
N SER A 685 20.67 6.45 -12.92
CA SER A 685 19.91 7.32 -12.03
C SER A 685 18.41 7.39 -12.34
N ASP A 686 17.99 7.01 -13.54
CA ASP A 686 16.58 6.92 -13.90
C ASP A 686 15.96 5.59 -13.43
N TYR A 687 16.78 4.55 -13.29
CA TYR A 687 16.36 3.26 -12.74
C TYR A 687 16.46 3.20 -11.21
N TYR A 688 17.57 3.67 -10.63
CA TYR A 688 17.82 3.64 -9.18
C TYR A 688 17.46 4.95 -8.50
N GLY A 689 16.71 4.85 -7.41
CA GLY A 689 16.14 6.02 -6.74
C GLY A 689 17.11 6.83 -5.89
N ARG A 690 18.26 6.27 -5.52
CA ARG A 690 19.26 6.92 -4.66
C ARG A 690 20.69 6.57 -5.10
N PRO A 691 21.65 7.52 -5.00
CA PRO A 691 23.06 7.22 -5.21
C PRO A 691 23.52 6.06 -4.32
N GLY A 692 24.18 5.07 -4.92
CA GLY A 692 24.65 3.88 -4.21
C GLY A 692 23.62 2.77 -4.03
N THR A 693 22.34 2.95 -4.42
CA THR A 693 21.36 1.84 -4.34
C THR A 693 21.73 0.65 -5.24
N HIS A 694 22.45 0.91 -6.33
CA HIS A 694 22.99 -0.13 -7.20
C HIS A 694 24.15 -0.92 -6.57
N ILE A 695 24.65 -0.51 -5.40
CA ILE A 695 25.73 -1.19 -4.68
C ILE A 695 25.12 -2.10 -3.62
N GLY A 696 25.35 -3.40 -3.75
CA GLY A 696 24.85 -4.41 -2.83
C GLY A 696 25.54 -4.40 -1.46
N LYS A 697 24.89 -5.07 -0.52
CA LYS A 697 25.45 -5.29 0.83
C LYS A 697 26.75 -6.12 0.75
N PRO A 698 27.77 -5.77 1.55
CA PRO A 698 29.07 -6.45 1.48
C PRO A 698 29.02 -7.86 2.09
N VAL A 699 29.78 -8.77 1.49
CA VAL A 699 30.18 -10.06 2.09
C VAL A 699 31.67 -9.99 2.39
N GLN A 700 32.07 -10.41 3.58
CA GLN A 700 33.48 -10.42 3.99
C GLN A 700 33.94 -11.85 4.25
N LEU A 701 35.14 -12.18 3.76
CA LEU A 701 35.85 -13.39 4.14
C LEU A 701 37.34 -13.12 4.35
N LYS A 702 37.96 -13.98 5.16
CA LYS A 702 39.40 -13.93 5.42
C LYS A 702 40.11 -15.06 4.69
N VAL A 703 41.27 -14.75 4.12
CA VAL A 703 42.10 -15.72 3.37
C VAL A 703 43.54 -15.59 3.82
N ARG A 704 44.24 -16.72 3.91
CA ARG A 704 45.68 -16.78 4.21
C ARG A 704 46.30 -18.03 3.59
N ARG A 705 47.49 -17.86 2.99
CA ARG A 705 48.42 -18.94 2.65
C ARG A 705 49.77 -18.64 3.25
N GLU A 706 50.43 -19.66 3.78
CA GLU A 706 51.77 -19.49 4.35
C GLU A 706 52.81 -19.16 3.27
N SER A 707 53.87 -18.48 3.71
CA SER A 707 55.03 -18.15 2.88
C SER A 707 55.76 -19.42 2.46
N GLU A 708 56.24 -19.48 1.21
CA GLU A 708 57.08 -20.60 0.75
C GLU A 708 58.58 -20.32 1.01
N ASP A 709 58.95 -19.05 1.14
CA ASP A 709 60.31 -18.59 1.39
C ASP A 709 60.32 -17.39 2.35
N GLU A 710 61.00 -17.51 3.48
CA GLU A 710 61.12 -16.45 4.50
C GLU A 710 62.56 -15.94 4.67
N ARG A 711 63.49 -16.34 3.79
CA ARG A 711 64.92 -16.01 3.94
C ARG A 711 65.22 -14.51 3.90
N GLU A 712 64.34 -13.72 3.29
CA GLU A 712 64.47 -12.26 3.15
C GLU A 712 63.44 -11.47 4.00
N LEU A 713 62.79 -12.12 4.98
CA LEU A 713 61.79 -11.48 5.83
C LEU A 713 62.33 -10.26 6.60
N LEU A 714 63.61 -10.28 6.95
CA LEU A 714 64.30 -9.21 7.66
C LEU A 714 65.34 -8.57 6.73
N ALA A 715 65.33 -7.24 6.66
CA ALA A 715 66.37 -6.50 5.96
C ALA A 715 67.76 -6.90 6.49
N ASN A 716 68.77 -6.95 5.61
CA ASN A 716 70.16 -7.16 5.99
C ASN A 716 70.66 -5.99 6.84
N LEU A 717 70.44 -6.08 8.15
CA LEU A 717 70.88 -5.10 9.12
C LEU A 717 72.40 -5.25 9.31
N SER A 718 73.09 -4.12 9.50
CA SER A 718 74.50 -4.14 9.95
C SER A 718 74.65 -5.04 11.19
N PRO A 719 75.81 -5.66 11.46
CA PRO A 719 76.00 -6.52 12.64
C PRO A 719 75.64 -5.86 13.99
N ALA A 720 75.65 -4.52 14.04
CA ALA A 720 75.24 -3.72 15.19
C ALA A 720 73.72 -3.51 15.32
N ARG A 721 72.96 -3.71 14.23
CA ARG A 721 71.51 -3.52 14.15
C ARG A 721 70.73 -4.82 13.92
N GLN A 722 71.38 -5.96 13.65
CA GLN A 722 70.72 -7.25 13.56
C GLN A 722 69.90 -7.51 14.84
N ILE A 723 68.65 -7.92 14.67
CA ILE A 723 67.78 -8.32 15.78
C ILE A 723 68.44 -9.50 16.48
N ARG A 724 68.96 -9.26 17.70
CA ARG A 724 69.46 -10.31 18.59
C ARG A 724 68.32 -10.76 19.47
N GLY A 725 67.52 -11.69 18.97
CA GLY A 725 66.53 -12.38 19.79
C GLY A 725 67.22 -13.39 20.72
N ILE A 726 66.89 -13.36 22.00
CA ILE A 726 67.22 -14.44 22.93
C ILE A 726 65.93 -15.22 23.14
N TYR A 727 65.87 -16.43 22.58
CA TYR A 727 64.75 -17.34 22.83
C TYR A 727 64.87 -17.89 24.25
N LEU A 728 64.03 -17.39 25.14
CA LEU A 728 63.86 -17.97 26.47
C LEU A 728 63.01 -19.23 26.34
N GLN A 729 63.38 -20.29 27.06
CA GLN A 729 62.55 -21.50 27.12
C GLN A 729 61.13 -21.13 27.61
N PRO A 730 60.08 -21.78 27.08
CA PRO A 730 58.71 -21.61 27.58
C PRO A 730 58.67 -21.82 29.09
N ASP A 731 57.74 -21.14 29.77
CA ASP A 731 57.53 -21.37 31.19
C ASP A 731 57.30 -22.87 31.44
N PRO A 732 58.06 -23.53 32.33
CA PRO A 732 57.79 -24.92 32.65
C PRO A 732 56.34 -24.99 33.17
N PRO A 733 55.54 -25.98 32.71
CA PRO A 733 54.18 -26.12 33.18
C PRO A 733 54.21 -26.20 34.70
N GLN A 734 53.37 -25.39 35.37
CA GLN A 734 53.36 -25.40 36.82
C GLN A 734 53.02 -26.81 37.31
N PRO A 735 53.80 -27.38 38.25
CA PRO A 735 53.52 -28.71 38.75
C PRO A 735 52.12 -28.73 39.37
N ASN A 736 51.25 -29.54 38.78
CA ASN A 736 49.89 -29.73 39.27
C ASN A 736 49.92 -30.77 40.39
N ASP A 737 50.03 -30.31 41.64
CA ASP A 737 50.06 -31.18 42.83
C ASP A 737 48.72 -31.88 43.14
N GLY A 738 47.70 -31.73 42.27
CA GLY A 738 46.44 -32.49 42.34
C GLY A 738 45.54 -32.18 43.55
N ARG A 739 45.83 -31.12 44.31
CA ARG A 739 45.06 -30.75 45.53
C ARG A 739 44.07 -29.62 45.24
N LEU A 740 42.79 -29.87 45.51
CA LEU A 740 41.65 -28.93 45.37
C LEU A 740 41.83 -27.59 46.11
N GLN A 741 42.60 -27.56 47.21
CA GLN A 741 42.86 -26.34 47.98
C GLN A 741 43.68 -25.30 47.20
N THR A 742 44.53 -25.72 46.26
CA THR A 742 45.39 -24.81 45.47
C THR A 742 44.62 -24.11 44.36
N TRP A 743 43.48 -24.64 43.94
CA TRP A 743 42.62 -24.06 42.90
C TRP A 743 41.68 -22.97 43.44
N LEU A 744 41.20 -23.11 44.68
CA LEU A 744 40.20 -22.21 45.30
C LEU A 744 40.78 -20.96 46.00
N PHE A 745 42.05 -20.97 46.41
CA PHE A 745 42.66 -19.85 47.15
C PHE A 745 43.93 -19.30 46.49
N ARG A 746 43.89 -19.03 45.18
CA ARG A 746 44.97 -18.32 44.47
C ARG A 746 44.98 -16.81 44.78
N ARG A 747 45.50 -16.44 45.95
CA ARG A 747 46.09 -15.11 46.16
C ARG A 747 47.48 -15.27 46.76
N GLY A 748 48.48 -15.12 45.89
CA GLY A 748 49.86 -14.81 46.27
C GLY A 748 50.70 -15.98 46.77
N ALA A 749 51.21 -16.82 45.86
CA ALA A 749 52.48 -17.51 46.06
C ALA A 749 53.02 -18.06 44.73
N ALA A 750 54.31 -17.81 44.49
CA ALA A 750 55.12 -18.16 43.31
C ALA A 750 54.75 -17.44 41.99
N SER A 751 55.02 -16.13 41.93
CA SER A 751 55.14 -15.45 40.63
C SER A 751 56.32 -16.07 39.88
N THR A 752 56.08 -16.60 38.68
CA THR A 752 57.13 -16.96 37.73
C THR A 752 58.12 -15.80 37.65
N PRO A 753 59.45 -16.03 37.78
CA PRO A 753 60.42 -14.95 37.68
C PRO A 753 60.21 -14.22 36.36
N ALA A 754 60.12 -12.89 36.44
CA ALA A 754 59.88 -12.03 35.29
C ALA A 754 60.92 -12.35 34.20
N ILE A 755 60.53 -12.23 32.93
CA ILE A 755 61.39 -12.56 31.77
C ILE A 755 62.80 -11.96 31.91
N ILE A 756 62.89 -10.74 32.40
CA ILE A 756 64.16 -10.01 32.58
C ILE A 756 65.06 -10.63 33.66
N GLN A 757 64.48 -11.22 34.71
CA GLN A 757 65.20 -11.83 35.81
C GLN A 757 65.83 -13.16 35.38
N ARG A 758 65.13 -13.95 34.55
CA ARG A 758 65.68 -15.16 33.93
C ARG A 758 66.76 -14.84 32.90
N LEU A 759 66.53 -13.80 32.11
CA LEU A 759 67.53 -13.32 31.15
C LEU A 759 68.81 -12.86 31.86
N ALA A 760 68.68 -12.11 32.96
CA ALA A 760 69.79 -11.69 33.80
C ALA A 760 70.58 -12.89 34.36
N GLN A 761 69.87 -13.91 34.84
CA GLN A 761 70.45 -15.13 35.40
C GLN A 761 71.19 -15.98 34.34
N GLN A 762 70.65 -16.07 33.12
CA GLN A 762 71.28 -16.78 32.00
C GLN A 762 72.53 -16.06 31.49
N LEU A 763 72.55 -14.74 31.57
CA LEU A 763 73.67 -13.91 31.12
C LEU A 763 74.67 -13.57 32.25
N ASP A 764 74.43 -14.06 33.47
CA ASP A 764 75.21 -13.77 34.68
C ASP A 764 75.41 -12.27 34.97
N VAL A 765 74.33 -11.50 34.80
CA VAL A 765 74.26 -10.06 35.08
C VAL A 765 73.14 -9.75 36.08
N ASN A 766 73.15 -8.56 36.69
CA ASN A 766 72.07 -8.12 37.57
C ASN A 766 70.93 -7.48 36.78
N HIS A 767 69.80 -7.22 37.43
CA HIS A 767 68.69 -6.48 36.82
C HIS A 767 68.11 -5.47 37.79
N LYS A 768 67.58 -4.37 37.24
CA LYS A 768 66.82 -3.35 37.98
C LYS A 768 65.60 -2.98 37.15
N GLY A 769 64.42 -3.47 37.56
CA GLY A 769 63.21 -3.34 36.74
C GLY A 769 63.35 -4.13 35.44
N LEU A 770 63.08 -3.50 34.29
CA LEU A 770 63.19 -4.09 32.94
C LEU A 770 64.59 -3.97 32.32
N THR A 771 65.59 -3.50 33.08
CA THR A 771 66.93 -3.24 32.56
C THR A 771 67.95 -4.21 33.19
N LEU A 772 68.84 -4.77 32.35
CA LEU A 772 70.00 -5.55 32.79
C LEU A 772 71.15 -4.59 33.18
N VAL A 773 71.89 -4.92 34.25
CA VAL A 773 72.96 -4.08 34.82
C VAL A 773 74.22 -4.90 35.06
#